data_AF-A0A662I5H4-F1
#
_entry.id   AF-A0A662I5H4-F1
#
_cell.length_a   1.000
_cell.length_b   1.000
_cell.length_c   1.000
_cell.angle_alpha   90.00
_cell.angle_beta   90.00
_cell.angle_gamma   90.00
#
_symmetry.space_group_name_H-M   'P 1'
#
loop_
_entity.id
_entity.type
_entity.pdbx_description
1 polymer ?
#
loop_
_entity_poly.entity_id
_entity_poly.type
_entity_poly.pdbx_seq_one_letter_code
_entity_poly.pdbx_strand_id
1 'polypeptide(L)'
;MQDIVKILRIIGNEVRMQIIKLLYNEGELSYGELMQKIGIARDKSGKFGYHLRQLVDNRIIEIDRNTGKYRLTDLGFKIFDLFKEFRESYLALQSRDMLVSTSKYVMEYFDKNKIIDSLVRETGIKRSLAKEVAVDVEEKLKNANLRYVSTNLIRELVIATLLEKGCEEYIKKYSRYGLPVYDVKNIFESYDLVRPYTPNVLLRILGRSIIEAYTMSQLIPPSVLVAHLNGYIHIANSSDWFIGVEDIRHDLCLCLSKENFMGNKFFPEIIIPAPKNFREALFSMYITLNYFKDYYYISQIIDNFNFILSPFISKGDQDKVSLELLYFTKILNINNLSYRNYRPVALACAFSLPKEYEDIKIKYKNTGLFSFVDYMDEALLLAKTLLNVLANVNSKYPSKTPIVVLKVNDRVLRDDDLLSTIYKALASRVPITLVKEENYVSTSSEGIQLEKPKEVPILPAYGIISSIAVNLPLIMLESHTEEKFFDKIYNVADSVALAFNSKHSFIKDIVAKRRLKPLTEYILKGDYYYRWEYSRYLISFIGVYFTAFLLAGNDNKDHIISTARKLVKELIKVFRDAVKNEEYTVEFSFMCNDRNFVRVVSIIRNVLRKKNIPIKNLEQYFSPLTLMPYNIAGSLEEYLKIYHSEPFRELKGGVFLRVDPIYFTKDDLVTLLDYLLKYERPLMLSLDYTYCPRCRIILDGFHQFCPKCLAMIPMGAHFSRVFSVYEPITYVHSFYRDEYLSRKNI
;
A
#
# COMPACT_ATOMS: atom_id res chain seq x y z
N MET A 1 -65.92 -22.77 31.82
CA MET A 1 -64.45 -22.65 31.91
C MET A 1 -63.75 -24.02 31.91
N GLN A 2 -64.27 -25.03 32.62
CA GLN A 2 -63.70 -26.40 32.61
C GLN A 2 -63.61 -27.03 31.21
N ASP A 3 -64.61 -26.83 30.35
CA ASP A 3 -64.58 -27.35 28.96
C ASP A 3 -63.48 -26.72 28.10
N ILE A 4 -63.19 -25.43 28.31
CA ILE A 4 -62.10 -24.72 27.64
C ILE A 4 -60.74 -25.28 28.08
N VAL A 5 -60.55 -25.50 29.39
CA VAL A 5 -59.33 -26.11 29.94
C VAL A 5 -59.12 -27.52 29.37
N LYS A 6 -60.21 -28.29 29.19
CA LYS A 6 -60.16 -29.61 28.56
C LYS A 6 -59.70 -29.53 27.11
N ILE A 7 -60.26 -28.62 26.31
CA ILE A 7 -59.84 -28.38 24.91
C ILE A 7 -58.36 -27.98 24.85
N LEU A 8 -57.92 -27.03 25.70
CA LEU A 8 -56.53 -26.58 25.78
C LEU A 8 -55.55 -27.73 26.08
N ARG A 9 -55.91 -28.65 27.00
CA ARG A 9 -55.12 -29.85 27.30
C ARG A 9 -55.02 -30.81 26.13
N ILE A 10 -56.07 -30.92 25.31
CA ILE A 10 -56.08 -31.79 24.14
C ILE A 10 -55.16 -31.21 23.06
N ILE A 11 -55.28 -29.93 22.76
CA ILE A 11 -54.48 -29.28 21.71
C ILE A 11 -53.03 -28.99 22.11
N GLY A 12 -52.73 -28.98 23.42
CA GLY A 12 -51.36 -28.81 23.94
C GLY A 12 -50.40 -29.97 23.63
N ASN A 13 -50.86 -31.01 22.91
CA ASN A 13 -50.02 -32.08 22.42
C ASN A 13 -49.53 -31.78 20.99
N GLU A 14 -48.21 -31.85 20.79
CA GLU A 14 -47.54 -31.50 19.54
C GLU A 14 -48.09 -32.23 18.31
N VAL A 15 -48.30 -33.55 18.40
CA VAL A 15 -48.83 -34.37 17.29
C VAL A 15 -50.25 -33.93 16.92
N ARG A 16 -51.10 -33.66 17.91
CA ARG A 16 -52.48 -33.20 17.66
C ARG A 16 -52.51 -31.82 17.00
N MET A 17 -51.62 -30.91 17.40
CA MET A 17 -51.51 -29.60 16.77
C MET A 17 -51.01 -29.69 15.32
N GLN A 18 -50.08 -30.61 15.04
CA GLN A 18 -49.64 -30.89 13.66
C GLN A 18 -50.76 -31.46 12.79
N ILE A 19 -51.60 -32.37 13.32
CA ILE A 19 -52.79 -32.88 12.62
C ILE A 19 -53.73 -31.71 12.26
N ILE A 20 -54.06 -30.85 13.24
CA ILE A 20 -54.95 -29.71 13.03
C ILE A 20 -54.38 -28.77 11.95
N LYS A 21 -53.07 -28.47 12.00
CA LYS A 21 -52.39 -27.64 11.00
C LYS A 21 -52.44 -28.23 9.59
N LEU A 22 -52.23 -29.54 9.45
CA LEU A 22 -52.27 -30.20 8.14
C LEU A 22 -53.68 -30.16 7.55
N LEU A 23 -54.70 -30.44 8.35
CA LEU A 23 -56.09 -30.38 7.92
C LEU A 23 -56.54 -28.94 7.61
N TYR A 24 -56.04 -27.94 8.34
CA TYR A 24 -56.28 -26.53 8.01
C TYR A 24 -55.76 -26.16 6.61
N ASN A 25 -54.55 -26.63 6.26
CA ASN A 25 -53.89 -26.26 5.01
C ASN A 25 -54.38 -27.08 3.80
N GLU A 26 -54.70 -28.36 4.00
CA GLU A 26 -54.94 -29.32 2.92
C GLU A 26 -56.41 -29.79 2.85
N GLY A 27 -57.25 -29.36 3.78
CA GLY A 27 -58.68 -29.68 3.82
C GLY A 27 -58.96 -31.05 4.41
N GLU A 28 -59.08 -32.08 3.56
CA GLU A 28 -59.47 -33.43 3.96
C GLU A 28 -58.38 -34.46 3.68
N LEU A 29 -57.95 -35.18 4.71
CA LEU A 29 -56.87 -36.19 4.60
C LEU A 29 -57.28 -37.52 5.25
N SER A 30 -56.90 -38.63 4.63
CA SER A 30 -57.07 -39.97 5.19
C SER A 30 -56.10 -40.24 6.34
N TYR A 31 -56.39 -41.30 7.11
CA TYR A 31 -55.52 -41.76 8.20
C TYR A 31 -54.06 -41.99 7.74
N GLY A 32 -53.88 -42.63 6.58
CA GLY A 32 -52.57 -42.93 6.02
C GLY A 32 -51.80 -41.68 5.59
N GLU A 33 -52.49 -40.73 4.95
CA GLU A 33 -51.90 -39.46 4.51
C GLU A 33 -51.44 -38.60 5.71
N LEU A 34 -52.27 -38.50 6.75
CA LEU A 34 -51.90 -37.78 7.96
C LEU A 34 -50.70 -38.43 8.67
N MET A 35 -50.71 -39.76 8.79
CA MET A 35 -49.62 -40.49 9.46
C MET A 35 -48.29 -40.35 8.71
N GLN A 36 -48.33 -40.41 7.37
CA GLN A 36 -47.16 -40.21 6.52
C GLN A 36 -46.60 -38.80 6.63
N LYS A 37 -47.45 -37.77 6.53
CA LYS A 37 -47.05 -36.35 6.57
C LYS A 37 -46.50 -35.91 7.93
N ILE A 38 -46.96 -36.50 9.03
CA ILE A 38 -46.47 -36.23 10.38
C ILE A 38 -45.17 -37.00 10.67
N GLY A 39 -44.83 -38.02 9.88
CA GLY A 39 -43.60 -38.79 10.02
C GLY A 39 -43.61 -39.81 11.16
N ILE A 40 -44.79 -40.34 11.52
CA ILE A 40 -44.90 -41.39 12.55
C ILE A 40 -44.70 -42.76 11.91
N ALA A 41 -43.75 -43.53 12.45
CA ALA A 41 -43.45 -44.88 11.98
C ALA A 41 -44.65 -45.84 12.14
N ARG A 42 -44.78 -46.80 11.20
CA ARG A 42 -45.97 -47.69 11.08
C ARG A 42 -46.22 -48.54 12.33
N ASP A 43 -45.18 -48.89 13.06
CA ASP A 43 -45.22 -49.60 14.36
C ASP A 43 -45.90 -48.80 15.48
N LYS A 44 -46.02 -47.47 15.33
CA LYS A 44 -46.68 -46.56 16.29
C LYS A 44 -48.09 -46.12 15.87
N SER A 45 -48.70 -46.82 14.91
CA SER A 45 -50.05 -46.53 14.40
C SER A 45 -51.10 -46.45 15.53
N GLY A 46 -51.08 -47.37 16.51
CA GLY A 46 -52.03 -47.35 17.62
C GLY A 46 -52.00 -46.07 18.46
N LYS A 47 -50.80 -45.48 18.66
CA LYS A 47 -50.61 -44.21 19.38
C LYS A 47 -51.10 -43.03 18.53
N PHE A 48 -50.89 -43.07 17.22
CA PHE A 48 -51.42 -42.06 16.30
C PHE A 48 -52.96 -42.06 16.25
N GLY A 49 -53.58 -43.24 16.16
CA GLY A 49 -55.03 -43.39 16.23
C GLY A 49 -55.64 -42.92 17.56
N TYR A 50 -54.89 -42.96 18.66
CA TYR A 50 -55.30 -42.33 19.92
C TYR A 50 -55.36 -40.80 19.80
N HIS A 51 -54.38 -40.16 19.15
CA HIS A 51 -54.39 -38.71 18.93
C HIS A 51 -55.57 -38.27 18.06
N LEU A 52 -55.87 -38.99 16.98
CA LEU A 52 -57.03 -38.71 16.13
C LEU A 52 -58.35 -38.90 16.88
N ARG A 53 -58.53 -40.01 17.61
CA ARG A 53 -59.73 -40.22 18.43
C ARG A 53 -59.96 -39.09 19.42
N GLN A 54 -58.91 -38.63 20.12
CA GLN A 54 -59.06 -37.50 21.03
C GLN A 54 -59.50 -36.21 20.35
N LEU A 55 -59.10 -35.96 19.11
CA LEU A 55 -59.56 -34.80 18.34
C LEU A 55 -61.01 -34.97 17.84
N VAL A 56 -61.40 -36.19 17.45
CA VAL A 56 -62.77 -36.53 17.03
C VAL A 56 -63.75 -36.50 18.19
N ASP A 57 -63.44 -37.15 19.29
CA ASP A 57 -64.30 -37.27 20.49
C ASP A 57 -64.60 -35.88 21.10
N ASN A 58 -63.72 -34.92 20.88
CA ASN A 58 -63.87 -33.54 21.36
C ASN A 58 -64.28 -32.57 20.24
N ARG A 59 -64.75 -33.09 19.10
CA ARG A 59 -65.31 -32.33 17.97
C ARG A 59 -64.39 -31.24 17.44
N ILE A 60 -63.08 -31.46 17.47
CA ILE A 60 -62.09 -30.54 16.86
C ILE A 60 -61.95 -30.91 15.38
N ILE A 61 -61.91 -32.21 15.08
CA ILE A 61 -61.94 -32.76 13.74
C ILE A 61 -63.12 -33.71 13.60
N GLU A 62 -63.56 -33.97 12.39
CA GLU A 62 -64.57 -34.97 12.09
C GLU A 62 -64.11 -35.88 10.96
N ILE A 63 -64.76 -37.04 10.84
CA ILE A 63 -64.51 -38.01 9.78
C ILE A 63 -65.75 -38.08 8.88
N ASP A 64 -65.54 -37.89 7.58
CA ASP A 64 -66.59 -38.12 6.59
C ASP A 64 -66.81 -39.63 6.44
N ARG A 65 -68.04 -40.10 6.68
CA ARG A 65 -68.39 -41.52 6.66
C ARG A 65 -68.41 -42.13 5.27
N ASN A 66 -68.53 -41.31 4.23
CA ASN A 66 -68.54 -41.75 2.83
C ASN A 66 -67.12 -41.88 2.27
N THR A 67 -66.21 -40.99 2.69
CA THR A 67 -64.84 -40.94 2.13
C THR A 67 -63.76 -41.49 3.08
N GLY A 68 -64.06 -41.63 4.38
CA GLY A 68 -63.10 -42.05 5.40
C GLY A 68 -62.01 -41.02 5.71
N LYS A 69 -62.15 -39.79 5.20
CA LYS A 69 -61.19 -38.70 5.39
C LYS A 69 -61.56 -37.84 6.60
N TYR A 70 -60.52 -37.36 7.29
CA TYR A 70 -60.64 -36.43 8.40
C TYR A 70 -60.60 -35.00 7.88
N ARG A 71 -61.37 -34.11 8.50
CA ARG A 71 -61.38 -32.68 8.23
C ARG A 71 -61.59 -31.87 9.50
N LEU A 72 -61.25 -30.59 9.47
CA LEU A 72 -61.56 -29.70 10.58
C LEU A 72 -63.07 -29.44 10.67
N THR A 73 -63.57 -29.38 11.89
CA THR A 73 -64.89 -28.80 12.19
C THR A 73 -64.78 -27.28 12.28
N ASP A 74 -65.91 -26.57 12.33
CA ASP A 74 -65.93 -25.12 12.62
C ASP A 74 -65.18 -24.75 13.91
N LEU A 75 -65.25 -25.61 14.93
CA LEU A 75 -64.50 -25.44 16.17
C LEU A 75 -62.99 -25.63 15.95
N GLY A 76 -62.60 -26.61 15.13
CA GLY A 76 -61.21 -26.86 14.74
C GLY A 76 -60.58 -25.69 13.99
N PHE A 77 -61.32 -25.10 13.03
CA PHE A 77 -60.90 -23.89 12.33
C PHE A 77 -60.71 -22.72 13.30
N LYS A 78 -61.71 -22.41 14.13
CA LYS A 78 -61.63 -21.31 15.12
C LYS A 78 -60.49 -21.50 16.12
N ILE A 79 -60.23 -22.74 16.58
CA ILE A 79 -59.13 -23.04 17.50
C ILE A 79 -57.78 -22.75 16.83
N PHE A 80 -57.61 -23.16 15.57
CA PHE A 80 -56.35 -22.97 14.86
C PHE A 80 -56.10 -21.49 14.55
N ASP A 81 -57.14 -20.75 14.12
CA ASP A 81 -57.06 -19.30 13.90
C ASP A 81 -56.69 -18.56 15.19
N LEU A 82 -57.35 -18.87 16.31
CA LEU A 82 -57.01 -18.29 17.61
C LEU A 82 -55.57 -18.62 18.04
N PHE A 83 -55.09 -19.84 17.78
CA PHE A 83 -53.72 -20.23 18.09
C PHE A 83 -52.70 -19.51 17.21
N LYS A 84 -53.04 -19.28 15.93
CA LYS A 84 -52.23 -18.50 14.99
C LYS A 84 -52.13 -17.03 15.44
N GLU A 85 -53.26 -16.39 15.74
CA GLU A 85 -53.33 -15.02 16.27
C GLU A 85 -52.59 -14.90 17.61
N PHE A 86 -52.76 -15.86 18.51
CA PHE A 86 -52.07 -15.90 19.80
C PHE A 86 -50.56 -16.05 19.61
N ARG A 87 -50.10 -16.92 18.71
CA ARG A 87 -48.68 -17.09 18.38
C ARG A 87 -48.10 -15.80 17.80
N GLU A 88 -48.79 -15.15 16.87
CA GLU A 88 -48.39 -13.87 16.29
C GLU A 88 -48.30 -12.78 17.37
N SER A 89 -49.29 -12.72 18.27
CA SER A 89 -49.31 -11.79 19.41
C SER A 89 -48.20 -12.08 20.44
N TYR A 90 -47.94 -13.36 20.74
CA TYR A 90 -46.89 -13.81 21.65
C TYR A 90 -45.48 -13.47 21.11
N LEU A 91 -45.25 -13.69 19.80
CA LEU A 91 -44.01 -13.31 19.13
C LEU A 91 -43.84 -11.78 19.06
N ALA A 92 -44.93 -11.03 18.92
CA ALA A 92 -44.92 -9.57 18.96
C ALA A 92 -44.63 -9.00 20.37
N LEU A 93 -44.99 -9.74 21.44
CA LEU A 93 -44.60 -9.39 22.80
C LEU A 93 -43.10 -9.61 23.03
N GLN A 94 -42.52 -10.72 22.54
CA GLN A 94 -41.09 -10.99 22.67
C GLN A 94 -40.18 -10.00 21.92
N SER A 95 -40.64 -9.40 20.82
CA SER A 95 -39.83 -8.43 20.07
C SER A 95 -39.61 -7.10 20.81
N ARG A 96 -40.41 -6.81 21.83
CA ARG A 96 -40.23 -5.63 22.68
C ARG A 96 -39.13 -5.81 23.75
N ASP A 97 -38.64 -7.03 23.98
CA ASP A 97 -37.64 -7.34 25.00
C ASP A 97 -36.21 -7.52 24.45
N MET A 98 -36.04 -7.61 23.13
CA MET A 98 -34.71 -7.78 22.55
C MET A 98 -33.92 -6.48 22.65
N LEU A 99 -32.82 -6.52 23.40
CA LEU A 99 -31.92 -5.40 23.55
C LEU A 99 -30.85 -5.39 22.47
N VAL A 100 -30.56 -4.21 21.94
CA VAL A 100 -29.56 -3.95 20.92
C VAL A 100 -28.46 -3.08 21.52
N SER A 101 -27.22 -3.54 21.49
CA SER A 101 -26.07 -2.65 21.72
C SER A 101 -25.74 -1.91 20.45
N THR A 102 -25.80 -0.59 20.55
CA THR A 102 -25.54 0.34 19.47
C THR A 102 -24.03 0.57 19.28
N SER A 103 -23.66 1.12 18.13
CA SER A 103 -22.29 1.59 17.87
C SER A 103 -21.80 2.70 18.80
N LYS A 104 -22.72 3.31 19.58
CA LYS A 104 -22.41 4.29 20.64
C LYS A 104 -22.23 3.64 22.01
N TYR A 105 -22.20 2.31 22.09
CA TYR A 105 -22.08 1.53 23.33
C TYR A 105 -23.24 1.76 24.32
N VAL A 106 -24.45 1.97 23.79
CA VAL A 106 -25.70 2.10 24.56
C VAL A 106 -26.66 0.96 24.22
N MET A 107 -27.43 0.51 25.20
CA MET A 107 -28.47 -0.50 25.05
C MET A 107 -29.81 0.14 24.72
N GLU A 108 -30.46 -0.31 23.66
CA GLU A 108 -31.77 0.16 23.22
C GLU A 108 -32.67 -1.03 22.86
N TYR A 109 -33.98 -0.84 22.86
CA TYR A 109 -34.89 -1.86 22.32
C TYR A 109 -34.76 -1.97 20.80
N PHE A 110 -34.91 -3.19 20.28
CA PHE A 110 -34.91 -3.42 18.85
C PHE A 110 -36.03 -2.65 18.15
N ASP A 111 -35.66 -1.95 17.08
CA ASP A 111 -36.59 -1.26 16.20
C ASP A 111 -36.18 -1.47 14.74
N LYS A 112 -37.01 -2.22 14.00
CA LYS A 112 -36.77 -2.51 12.58
C LYS A 112 -36.79 -1.27 11.69
N ASN A 113 -37.45 -0.17 12.11
CA ASN A 113 -37.45 1.07 11.35
C ASN A 113 -36.04 1.65 11.24
N LYS A 114 -35.19 1.43 12.26
CA LYS A 114 -33.79 1.82 12.20
C LYS A 114 -33.02 1.07 11.11
N ILE A 115 -33.34 -0.20 10.85
CA ILE A 115 -32.76 -0.97 9.73
C ILE A 115 -33.20 -0.36 8.39
N ILE A 116 -34.51 -0.11 8.23
CA ILE A 116 -35.08 0.49 7.01
C ILE A 116 -34.41 1.83 6.71
N ASP A 117 -34.36 2.72 7.71
CA ASP A 117 -33.82 4.07 7.53
C ASP A 117 -32.30 4.05 7.28
N SER A 118 -31.56 3.11 7.90
CA SER A 118 -30.13 2.93 7.61
C SER A 118 -29.89 2.45 6.18
N LEU A 119 -30.66 1.45 5.72
CA LEU A 119 -30.55 0.91 4.37
C LEU A 119 -30.85 1.97 3.32
N VAL A 120 -31.95 2.72 3.48
CA VAL A 120 -32.34 3.79 2.55
C VAL A 120 -31.26 4.88 2.53
N ARG A 121 -30.83 5.36 3.70
CA ARG A 121 -29.86 6.47 3.82
C ARG A 121 -28.49 6.13 3.21
N GLU A 122 -28.00 4.92 3.46
CA GLU A 122 -26.61 4.56 3.11
C GLU A 122 -26.48 3.96 1.71
N THR A 123 -27.52 3.29 1.21
CA THR A 123 -27.43 2.55 -0.06
C THR A 123 -28.28 3.17 -1.17
N GLY A 124 -29.27 4.00 -0.82
CA GLY A 124 -30.27 4.55 -1.74
C GLY A 124 -31.34 3.56 -2.18
N ILE A 125 -31.43 2.38 -1.54
CA ILE A 125 -32.42 1.35 -1.86
C ILE A 125 -33.86 1.87 -1.69
N LYS A 126 -34.78 1.40 -2.54
CA LYS A 126 -36.20 1.76 -2.43
C LYS A 126 -36.75 1.34 -1.06
N ARG A 127 -37.53 2.23 -0.44
CA ARG A 127 -38.07 2.00 0.91
C ARG A 127 -38.94 0.74 1.02
N SER A 128 -39.63 0.35 -0.06
CA SER A 128 -40.40 -0.91 -0.11
C SER A 128 -39.50 -2.13 0.06
N LEU A 129 -38.43 -2.23 -0.73
CA LEU A 129 -37.46 -3.32 -0.64
C LEU A 129 -36.70 -3.30 0.69
N ALA A 130 -36.37 -2.11 1.22
CA ALA A 130 -35.78 -1.98 2.56
C ALA A 130 -36.69 -2.52 3.66
N LYS A 131 -38.02 -2.31 3.54
CA LYS A 131 -39.01 -2.87 4.48
C LYS A 131 -39.03 -4.40 4.40
N GLU A 132 -39.03 -4.96 3.20
CA GLU A 132 -38.97 -6.43 3.01
C GLU A 132 -37.73 -7.02 3.67
N VAL A 133 -36.55 -6.46 3.39
CA VAL A 133 -35.28 -6.90 4.00
C VAL A 133 -35.33 -6.78 5.53
N ALA A 134 -35.87 -5.68 6.06
CA ALA A 134 -35.97 -5.49 7.51
C ALA A 134 -36.94 -6.47 8.19
N VAL A 135 -38.03 -6.85 7.52
CA VAL A 135 -38.96 -7.89 8.00
C VAL A 135 -38.27 -9.25 8.06
N ASP A 136 -37.58 -9.65 6.99
CA ASP A 136 -36.85 -10.93 6.96
C ASP A 136 -35.75 -10.99 8.04
N VAL A 137 -35.04 -9.88 8.26
CA VAL A 137 -34.03 -9.79 9.32
C VAL A 137 -34.66 -9.84 10.71
N GLU A 138 -35.79 -9.17 10.92
CA GLU A 138 -36.56 -9.25 12.17
C GLU A 138 -37.00 -10.70 12.45
N GLU A 139 -37.51 -11.42 11.46
CA GLU A 139 -37.88 -12.83 11.59
C GLU A 139 -36.68 -13.72 11.93
N LYS A 140 -35.54 -13.53 11.26
CA LYS A 140 -34.29 -14.25 11.57
C LYS A 140 -33.83 -14.01 13.00
N LEU A 141 -33.86 -12.76 13.48
CA LEU A 141 -33.48 -12.41 14.85
C LEU A 141 -34.43 -13.03 15.89
N LYS A 142 -35.74 -13.02 15.62
CA LYS A 142 -36.75 -13.68 16.47
C LYS A 142 -36.52 -15.19 16.55
N ASN A 143 -36.29 -15.84 15.42
CA ASN A 143 -36.06 -17.29 15.35
C ASN A 143 -34.77 -17.72 16.06
N ALA A 144 -33.75 -16.86 16.10
CA ALA A 144 -32.51 -17.10 16.83
C ALA A 144 -32.67 -17.03 18.36
N ASN A 145 -33.81 -16.57 18.87
CA ASN A 145 -34.14 -16.47 20.30
C ASN A 145 -33.07 -15.71 21.12
N LEU A 146 -32.52 -14.64 20.55
CA LEU A 146 -31.49 -13.82 21.17
C LEU A 146 -32.10 -12.78 22.11
N ARG A 147 -31.65 -12.75 23.37
CA ARG A 147 -32.02 -11.67 24.33
C ARG A 147 -31.30 -10.36 24.03
N TYR A 148 -30.12 -10.47 23.41
CA TYR A 148 -29.23 -9.36 23.16
C TYR A 148 -28.54 -9.53 21.81
N VAL A 149 -28.43 -8.45 21.04
CA VAL A 149 -27.73 -8.43 19.75
C VAL A 149 -26.96 -7.12 19.58
N SER A 150 -25.84 -7.15 18.85
CA SER A 150 -25.12 -5.92 18.49
C SER A 150 -25.58 -5.38 17.13
N THR A 151 -25.48 -4.07 16.91
CA THR A 151 -25.72 -3.48 15.58
C THR A 151 -24.81 -4.06 14.50
N ASN A 152 -23.63 -4.59 14.86
CA ASN A 152 -22.73 -5.25 13.92
C ASN A 152 -23.35 -6.54 13.41
N LEU A 153 -23.86 -7.39 14.31
CA LEU A 153 -24.51 -8.64 13.92
C LEU A 153 -25.78 -8.39 13.11
N ILE A 154 -26.57 -7.36 13.48
CA ILE A 154 -27.74 -6.95 12.67
C ILE A 154 -27.30 -6.57 11.25
N ARG A 155 -26.23 -5.80 11.09
CA ARG A 155 -25.72 -5.42 9.77
C ARG A 155 -25.26 -6.64 8.96
N GLU A 156 -24.56 -7.60 9.56
CA GLU A 156 -24.19 -8.84 8.87
C GLU A 156 -25.41 -9.65 8.42
N LEU A 157 -26.47 -9.72 9.24
CA LEU A 157 -27.72 -10.38 8.86
C LEU A 157 -28.45 -9.66 7.71
N VAL A 158 -28.42 -8.32 7.71
CA VAL A 158 -28.96 -7.52 6.60
C VAL A 158 -28.19 -7.81 5.31
N ILE A 159 -26.85 -7.87 5.37
CA ILE A 159 -26.01 -8.20 4.21
C ILE A 159 -26.34 -9.60 3.69
N ALA A 160 -26.47 -10.59 4.58
CA ALA A 160 -26.86 -11.95 4.20
C ALA A 160 -28.24 -11.99 3.52
N THR A 161 -29.23 -11.26 4.05
CA THR A 161 -30.57 -11.16 3.45
C THR A 161 -30.54 -10.45 2.09
N LEU A 162 -29.72 -9.42 1.91
CA LEU A 162 -29.54 -8.78 0.60
C LEU A 162 -28.91 -9.75 -0.41
N LEU A 163 -27.94 -10.56 0.02
CA LEU A 163 -27.33 -11.60 -0.82
C LEU A 163 -28.34 -12.65 -1.26
N GLU A 164 -29.17 -13.16 -0.33
CA GLU A 164 -30.25 -14.11 -0.62
C GLU A 164 -31.25 -13.58 -1.66
N LYS A 165 -31.45 -12.26 -1.70
CA LYS A 165 -32.32 -11.57 -2.67
C LYS A 165 -31.60 -11.14 -3.96
N GLY A 166 -30.33 -11.52 -4.16
CA GLY A 166 -29.55 -11.13 -5.35
C GLY A 166 -29.24 -9.64 -5.46
N CYS A 167 -29.29 -8.90 -4.33
CA CYS A 167 -29.19 -7.45 -4.26
C CYS A 167 -27.74 -6.96 -4.06
N GLU A 168 -26.80 -7.48 -4.86
CA GLU A 168 -25.35 -7.27 -4.70
C GLU A 168 -24.92 -5.79 -4.74
N GLU A 169 -25.60 -4.98 -5.54
CA GLU A 169 -25.32 -3.54 -5.68
C GLU A 169 -25.45 -2.75 -4.37
N TYR A 170 -26.30 -3.21 -3.44
CA TYR A 170 -26.49 -2.60 -2.12
C TYR A 170 -25.54 -3.17 -1.07
N ILE A 171 -25.11 -4.44 -1.22
CA ILE A 171 -24.13 -5.07 -0.32
C ILE A 171 -22.86 -4.24 -0.30
N LYS A 172 -22.32 -3.91 -1.47
CA LYS A 172 -21.12 -3.08 -1.59
C LYS A 172 -21.25 -1.77 -0.80
N LYS A 173 -22.41 -1.10 -0.82
CA LYS A 173 -22.63 0.18 -0.12
C LYS A 173 -22.86 0.02 1.38
N TYR A 174 -23.39 -1.12 1.83
CA TYR A 174 -23.77 -1.36 3.22
C TYR A 174 -22.70 -2.09 4.05
N SER A 175 -21.70 -2.66 3.38
CA SER A 175 -20.58 -3.38 4.01
C SER A 175 -19.75 -2.53 4.96
N ARG A 176 -19.26 -3.18 6.02
CA ARG A 176 -18.32 -2.60 6.98
C ARG A 176 -16.90 -3.11 6.72
N TYR A 177 -15.91 -2.24 6.94
CA TYR A 177 -14.49 -2.60 6.90
C TYR A 177 -13.91 -2.69 8.31
N GLY A 178 -13.16 -3.76 8.57
CA GLY A 178 -12.56 -4.05 9.87
C GLY A 178 -11.63 -5.27 9.80
N LEU A 179 -10.91 -5.52 10.89
CA LEU A 179 -10.05 -6.68 11.04
C LEU A 179 -10.75 -7.78 11.86
N PRO A 180 -10.49 -9.07 11.56
CA PRO A 180 -10.87 -10.17 12.43
C PRO A 180 -10.31 -10.00 13.86
N VAL A 181 -11.09 -10.38 14.87
CA VAL A 181 -10.68 -10.27 16.29
C VAL A 181 -9.36 -11.01 16.55
N TYR A 182 -9.18 -12.17 15.93
CA TYR A 182 -7.94 -12.96 16.03
C TYR A 182 -6.72 -12.20 15.49
N ASP A 183 -6.86 -11.52 14.36
CA ASP A 183 -5.75 -10.75 13.76
C ASP A 183 -5.39 -9.56 14.62
N VAL A 184 -6.39 -8.86 15.16
CA VAL A 184 -6.17 -7.77 16.12
C VAL A 184 -5.42 -8.30 17.34
N LYS A 185 -5.84 -9.43 17.92
CA LYS A 185 -5.15 -10.09 19.04
C LYS A 185 -3.69 -10.41 18.70
N ASN A 186 -3.41 -11.00 17.53
CA ASN A 186 -2.04 -11.30 17.10
C ASN A 186 -1.18 -10.04 16.96
N ILE A 187 -1.75 -8.93 16.45
CA ILE A 187 -1.04 -7.65 16.35
C ILE A 187 -0.68 -7.13 17.76
N PHE A 188 -1.59 -7.28 18.74
CA PHE A 188 -1.31 -6.93 20.14
C PHE A 188 -0.27 -7.85 20.79
N GLU A 189 -0.33 -9.18 20.60
CA GLU A 189 0.60 -10.12 21.23
C GLU A 189 2.01 -10.04 20.63
N SER A 190 2.12 -9.70 19.34
CA SER A 190 3.40 -9.50 18.66
C SER A 190 3.99 -8.09 18.85
N TYR A 191 3.29 -7.21 19.58
CA TYR A 191 3.63 -5.79 19.77
C TYR A 191 4.92 -5.56 20.58
N ASP A 192 5.16 -6.33 21.64
CA ASP A 192 6.27 -6.09 22.60
C ASP A 192 7.53 -6.94 22.35
N LEU A 193 7.43 -8.07 21.65
CA LEU A 193 8.48 -9.10 21.65
C LEU A 193 9.67 -8.83 20.71
N VAL A 194 9.61 -7.79 19.87
CA VAL A 194 10.61 -7.60 18.80
C VAL A 194 11.14 -6.16 18.72
N ARG A 195 10.44 -5.13 19.26
CA ARG A 195 10.65 -3.73 18.84
C ARG A 195 10.22 -2.69 19.89
N PRO A 196 10.92 -1.55 20.03
CA PRO A 196 10.37 -0.39 20.72
C PRO A 196 9.35 0.28 19.79
N TYR A 197 8.08 -0.10 19.91
CA TYR A 197 6.99 0.56 19.19
C TYR A 197 6.17 1.45 20.12
N THR A 198 5.86 2.65 19.65
CA THR A 198 4.95 3.58 20.33
C THR A 198 3.50 3.19 20.02
N PRO A 199 2.52 3.54 20.88
CA PRO A 199 1.10 3.29 20.61
C PRO A 199 0.62 3.80 19.24
N ASN A 200 1.22 4.87 18.72
CA ASN A 200 0.94 5.42 17.39
C ASN A 200 1.22 4.43 16.26
N VAL A 201 2.19 3.53 16.40
CA VAL A 201 2.48 2.52 15.37
C VAL A 201 1.37 1.49 15.29
N LEU A 202 0.87 1.04 16.44
CA LEU A 202 -0.27 0.12 16.50
C LEU A 202 -1.51 0.75 15.84
N LEU A 203 -1.84 1.99 16.22
CA LEU A 203 -2.95 2.74 15.61
C LEU A 203 -2.80 2.88 14.10
N ARG A 204 -1.57 3.14 13.61
CA ARG A 204 -1.27 3.24 12.18
C ARG A 204 -1.47 1.92 11.45
N ILE A 205 -1.04 0.79 12.03
CA ILE A 205 -1.25 -0.54 11.43
C ILE A 205 -2.75 -0.82 11.29
N LEU A 206 -3.51 -0.68 12.39
CA LEU A 206 -4.95 -0.94 12.39
C LEU A 206 -5.70 -0.01 11.43
N GLY A 207 -5.37 1.28 11.43
CA GLY A 207 -5.96 2.27 10.52
C GLY A 207 -5.68 1.96 9.05
N ARG A 208 -4.44 1.60 8.70
CA ARG A 208 -4.05 1.23 7.34
C ARG A 208 -4.79 0.00 6.85
N SER A 209 -4.98 -1.02 7.68
CA SER A 209 -5.73 -2.22 7.27
C SER A 209 -7.19 -1.91 6.93
N ILE A 210 -7.83 -0.99 7.68
CA ILE A 210 -9.20 -0.55 7.39
C ILE A 210 -9.25 0.23 6.07
N ILE A 211 -8.32 1.17 5.87
CA ILE A 211 -8.25 1.97 4.64
C ILE A 211 -7.94 1.08 3.43
N GLU A 212 -7.03 0.11 3.56
CA GLU A 212 -6.72 -0.85 2.50
C GLU A 212 -7.95 -1.66 2.08
N ALA A 213 -8.72 -2.18 3.06
CA ALA A 213 -9.94 -2.92 2.78
C ALA A 213 -10.99 -2.05 2.06
N TYR A 214 -11.13 -0.79 2.49
CA TYR A 214 -11.99 0.20 1.82
C TYR A 214 -11.50 0.50 0.40
N THR A 215 -10.21 0.78 0.22
CA THR A 215 -9.58 1.04 -1.09
C THR A 215 -9.86 -0.10 -2.05
N MET A 216 -9.51 -1.33 -1.68
CA MET A 216 -9.65 -2.51 -2.53
C MET A 216 -11.11 -2.79 -2.91
N SER A 217 -12.05 -2.55 -2.00
CA SER A 217 -13.44 -2.89 -2.23
C SER A 217 -14.25 -1.78 -2.90
N GLN A 218 -13.96 -0.51 -2.58
CA GLN A 218 -14.77 0.65 -2.98
C GLN A 218 -14.14 1.46 -4.08
N LEU A 219 -12.83 1.70 -4.02
CA LEU A 219 -12.15 2.67 -4.87
C LEU A 219 -11.44 2.03 -6.06
N ILE A 220 -10.94 0.80 -5.90
CA ILE A 220 -10.33 0.04 -7.00
C ILE A 220 -11.42 -0.49 -7.95
N PRO A 221 -11.31 -0.22 -9.27
CA PRO A 221 -12.21 -0.80 -10.26
C PRO A 221 -12.15 -2.34 -10.27
N PRO A 222 -13.26 -3.06 -10.54
CA PRO A 222 -13.29 -4.53 -10.41
C PRO A 222 -12.24 -5.29 -11.22
N SER A 223 -12.02 -4.94 -12.50
CA SER A 223 -11.01 -5.58 -13.35
C SER A 223 -9.58 -5.35 -12.81
N VAL A 224 -9.31 -4.15 -12.30
CA VAL A 224 -8.05 -3.78 -11.65
C VAL A 224 -7.83 -4.58 -10.37
N LEU A 225 -8.88 -4.72 -9.54
CA LEU A 225 -8.82 -5.53 -8.33
C LEU A 225 -8.49 -6.98 -8.65
N VAL A 226 -9.14 -7.57 -9.65
CA VAL A 226 -8.87 -8.94 -10.11
C VAL A 226 -7.41 -9.07 -10.60
N ALA A 227 -6.93 -8.12 -11.41
CA ALA A 227 -5.54 -8.13 -11.88
C ALA A 227 -4.54 -8.01 -10.71
N HIS A 228 -4.85 -7.20 -9.70
CA HIS A 228 -4.03 -7.06 -8.50
C HIS A 228 -4.03 -8.32 -7.63
N LEU A 229 -5.20 -8.88 -7.33
CA LEU A 229 -5.34 -10.07 -6.49
C LEU A 229 -4.66 -11.29 -7.13
N ASN A 230 -4.82 -11.47 -8.44
CA ASN A 230 -4.13 -12.51 -9.21
C ASN A 230 -2.62 -12.27 -9.32
N GLY A 231 -2.13 -11.06 -9.03
CA GLY A 231 -0.71 -10.72 -9.05
C GLY A 231 -0.16 -10.41 -10.44
N TYR A 232 -1.01 -10.14 -11.43
CA TYR A 232 -0.60 -9.63 -12.75
C TYR A 232 -0.09 -8.20 -12.65
N ILE A 233 -0.71 -7.41 -11.77
CA ILE A 233 -0.24 -6.09 -11.38
C ILE A 233 -0.07 -6.02 -9.86
N HIS A 234 0.78 -5.11 -9.40
CA HIS A 234 0.95 -4.77 -8.00
C HIS A 234 0.79 -3.27 -7.81
N ILE A 235 -0.24 -2.90 -7.05
CA ILE A 235 -0.48 -1.52 -6.62
C ILE A 235 0.27 -1.35 -5.31
N ALA A 236 1.35 -0.57 -5.34
CA ALA A 236 2.20 -0.37 -4.19
C ALA A 236 1.47 0.42 -3.09
N ASN A 237 1.71 0.07 -1.83
CA ASN A 237 1.16 0.78 -0.66
C ASN A 237 -0.35 1.06 -0.76
N SER A 238 -1.14 0.06 -1.13
CA SER A 238 -2.62 0.05 -1.22
C SER A 238 -3.36 0.85 -0.13
N SER A 239 -2.90 0.80 1.12
CA SER A 239 -3.47 1.55 2.26
C SER A 239 -3.31 3.07 2.14
N ASP A 240 -2.25 3.55 1.50
CA ASP A 240 -1.96 4.98 1.31
C ASP A 240 -2.25 5.42 -0.15
N TRP A 241 -2.54 4.47 -1.06
CA TRP A 241 -2.57 4.69 -2.51
C TRP A 241 -3.47 5.83 -2.97
N PHE A 242 -4.69 5.98 -2.42
CA PHE A 242 -5.57 7.10 -2.78
C PHE A 242 -5.24 8.39 -2.02
N ILE A 243 -4.80 8.30 -0.78
CA ILE A 243 -4.67 9.44 0.15
C ILE A 243 -3.28 10.08 0.19
N GLY A 244 -2.34 9.61 -0.63
CA GLY A 244 -1.01 10.19 -0.78
C GLY A 244 -0.48 10.10 -2.21
N VAL A 245 0.79 10.44 -2.36
CA VAL A 245 1.60 10.30 -3.57
C VAL A 245 2.81 9.40 -3.32
N GLU A 246 3.50 8.99 -4.38
CA GLU A 246 4.65 8.10 -4.23
C GLU A 246 5.87 8.83 -3.67
N ASP A 247 6.29 9.89 -4.35
CA ASP A 247 7.40 10.73 -3.96
C ASP A 247 7.07 12.23 -4.10
N ILE A 248 7.84 13.05 -3.39
CA ILE A 248 7.75 14.51 -3.48
C ILE A 248 9.16 15.08 -3.61
N ARG A 249 9.36 15.91 -4.62
CA ARG A 249 10.62 16.56 -4.99
C ARG A 249 10.44 18.05 -4.85
N HIS A 250 11.08 18.63 -3.85
CA HIS A 250 10.92 20.01 -3.43
C HIS A 250 12.02 20.88 -4.04
N ASP A 251 11.63 22.00 -4.68
CA ASP A 251 12.52 23.11 -4.95
C ASP A 251 12.13 24.30 -4.06
N LEU A 252 12.89 24.49 -2.98
CA LEU A 252 12.59 25.48 -1.95
C LEU A 252 13.16 26.87 -2.23
N CYS A 253 13.80 27.04 -3.37
CA CYS A 253 14.45 28.26 -3.81
C CYS A 253 13.52 29.50 -3.67
N LEU A 254 12.31 29.42 -4.23
CA LEU A 254 11.30 30.49 -4.08
C LEU A 254 10.64 30.48 -2.69
N CYS A 255 10.62 29.34 -2.00
CA CYS A 255 9.99 29.21 -0.69
C CYS A 255 10.78 29.93 0.42
N LEU A 256 12.10 30.06 0.27
CA LEU A 256 12.91 30.80 1.24
C LEU A 256 12.95 32.31 0.95
N SER A 257 12.50 32.76 -0.23
CA SER A 257 12.50 34.18 -0.67
C SER A 257 11.56 35.09 0.13
N LYS A 258 10.54 34.52 0.76
CA LYS A 258 9.44 35.28 1.37
C LYS A 258 8.83 34.51 2.52
N GLU A 259 8.04 35.23 3.32
CA GLU A 259 7.18 34.58 4.30
C GLU A 259 6.19 33.67 3.58
N ASN A 260 6.09 32.44 4.07
CA ASN A 260 5.12 31.45 3.64
C ASN A 260 4.27 31.04 4.82
N PHE A 261 3.24 30.26 4.53
CA PHE A 261 2.40 29.68 5.56
C PHE A 261 2.09 28.23 5.20
N MET A 262 1.70 27.48 6.22
CA MET A 262 1.14 26.16 6.11
C MET A 262 -0.25 26.16 6.76
N GLY A 263 -1.18 25.46 6.14
CA GLY A 263 -2.58 25.45 6.56
C GLY A 263 -3.43 26.43 5.74
N ASN A 264 -4.61 26.74 6.26
CA ASN A 264 -5.56 27.58 5.53
C ASN A 264 -5.01 28.99 5.31
N LYS A 265 -5.06 29.50 4.08
CA LYS A 265 -4.64 30.88 3.75
C LYS A 265 -5.33 31.94 4.62
N PHE A 266 -6.57 31.70 5.05
CA PHE A 266 -7.31 32.61 5.93
C PHE A 266 -7.00 32.41 7.42
N PHE A 267 -6.53 31.22 7.80
CA PHE A 267 -6.19 30.84 9.17
C PHE A 267 -4.95 29.94 9.13
N PRO A 268 -3.75 30.51 8.97
CA PRO A 268 -2.54 29.71 8.84
C PRO A 268 -2.30 28.96 10.15
N GLU A 269 -2.06 27.66 10.07
CA GLU A 269 -1.72 26.84 11.22
C GLU A 269 -0.27 27.08 11.65
N ILE A 270 0.60 27.36 10.67
CA ILE A 270 2.01 27.71 10.90
C ILE A 270 2.40 28.83 9.94
N ILE A 271 3.01 29.89 10.47
CA ILE A 271 3.67 30.93 9.66
C ILE A 271 5.16 30.59 9.60
N ILE A 272 5.69 30.50 8.38
CA ILE A 272 7.11 30.24 8.13
C ILE A 272 7.72 31.57 7.67
N PRO A 273 8.41 32.31 8.56
CA PRO A 273 9.04 33.55 8.18
C PRO A 273 10.14 33.29 7.15
N ALA A 274 10.37 34.27 6.27
CA ALA A 274 11.55 34.25 5.40
C ALA A 274 12.82 34.15 6.27
N PRO A 275 13.65 33.11 6.06
CA PRO A 275 14.82 32.87 6.90
C PRO A 275 15.84 34.01 6.77
N LYS A 276 16.45 34.35 7.91
CA LYS A 276 17.49 35.41 8.01
C LYS A 276 18.91 34.87 8.00
N ASN A 277 19.09 33.59 8.29
CA ASN A 277 20.37 32.92 8.49
C ASN A 277 20.24 31.42 8.19
N PHE A 278 21.39 30.73 8.15
CA PHE A 278 21.47 29.31 7.81
C PHE A 278 20.61 28.40 8.70
N ARG A 279 20.61 28.64 10.02
CA ARG A 279 19.80 27.86 10.98
C ARG A 279 18.31 28.00 10.68
N GLU A 280 17.83 29.22 10.47
CA GLU A 280 16.42 29.47 10.13
C GLU A 280 16.05 28.82 8.78
N ALA A 281 16.96 28.85 7.79
CA ALA A 281 16.72 28.21 6.50
C ALA A 281 16.59 26.68 6.62
N LEU A 282 17.50 26.03 7.38
CA LEU A 282 17.42 24.60 7.70
C LEU A 282 16.14 24.25 8.48
N PHE A 283 15.71 25.13 9.39
CA PHE A 283 14.49 24.92 10.15
C PHE A 283 13.24 25.03 9.26
N SER A 284 13.17 26.01 8.36
CA SER A 284 12.09 26.13 7.36
C SER A 284 12.02 24.89 6.45
N MET A 285 13.18 24.37 6.03
CA MET A 285 13.30 23.08 5.33
C MET A 285 12.72 21.93 6.15
N TYR A 286 13.13 21.79 7.42
CA TYR A 286 12.62 20.75 8.32
C TYR A 286 11.10 20.83 8.51
N ILE A 287 10.55 22.03 8.69
CA ILE A 287 9.10 22.22 8.81
C ILE A 287 8.40 21.74 7.53
N THR A 288 8.95 22.08 6.36
CA THR A 288 8.41 21.64 5.07
C THR A 288 8.39 20.13 4.94
N LEU A 289 9.52 19.48 5.20
CA LEU A 289 9.61 18.02 5.15
C LEU A 289 8.61 17.35 6.10
N ASN A 290 8.47 17.88 7.33
CA ASN A 290 7.51 17.35 8.30
C ASN A 290 6.06 17.56 7.90
N TYR A 291 5.75 18.67 7.24
CA TYR A 291 4.38 18.95 6.84
C TYR A 291 3.86 17.95 5.79
N PHE A 292 4.76 17.51 4.90
CA PHE A 292 4.44 16.50 3.90
C PHE A 292 4.65 15.06 4.40
N LYS A 293 5.09 14.83 5.66
CA LYS A 293 5.66 13.53 6.09
C LYS A 293 4.72 12.32 5.93
N ASP A 294 3.42 12.56 6.06
CA ASP A 294 2.38 11.53 6.02
C ASP A 294 1.67 11.44 4.65
N TYR A 295 2.06 12.27 3.67
CA TYR A 295 1.41 12.39 2.35
C TYR A 295 2.14 11.69 1.21
N TYR A 296 3.33 11.16 1.47
CA TYR A 296 4.09 10.35 0.53
C TYR A 296 4.35 8.96 1.10
N TYR A 297 4.57 7.96 0.26
CA TYR A 297 4.80 6.59 0.74
C TYR A 297 6.17 5.98 0.36
N ILE A 298 6.96 6.59 -0.53
CA ILE A 298 8.35 6.17 -0.83
C ILE A 298 9.37 7.18 -0.29
N SER A 299 9.57 8.33 -0.94
CA SER A 299 10.66 9.27 -0.60
C SER A 299 10.27 10.76 -0.71
N GLN A 300 10.98 11.61 0.03
CA GLN A 300 11.00 13.06 -0.15
C GLN A 300 12.39 13.51 -0.55
N ILE A 301 12.51 14.47 -1.46
CA ILE A 301 13.77 14.97 -1.98
C ILE A 301 13.80 16.49 -1.91
N ILE A 302 14.88 17.07 -1.38
CA ILE A 302 15.19 18.49 -1.56
C ILE A 302 16.17 18.60 -2.74
N ASP A 303 15.71 19.19 -3.84
CA ASP A 303 16.56 19.45 -5.01
C ASP A 303 17.58 20.55 -4.71
N ASN A 304 18.77 20.45 -5.31
CA ASN A 304 19.81 21.49 -5.31
C ASN A 304 20.08 22.08 -3.90
N PHE A 305 20.07 21.24 -2.87
CA PHE A 305 20.18 21.61 -1.46
C PHE A 305 21.33 22.57 -1.18
N ASN A 306 22.51 22.28 -1.74
CA ASN A 306 23.71 23.08 -1.52
C ASN A 306 23.65 24.46 -2.19
N PHE A 307 22.95 24.59 -3.31
CA PHE A 307 22.73 25.88 -3.97
C PHE A 307 21.66 26.71 -3.26
N ILE A 308 20.52 26.11 -2.91
CA ILE A 308 19.41 26.82 -2.26
C ILE A 308 19.87 27.48 -0.95
N LEU A 309 20.79 26.83 -0.23
CA LEU A 309 21.29 27.29 1.06
C LEU A 309 22.61 28.07 1.01
N SER A 310 23.34 28.08 -0.11
CA SER A 310 24.63 28.77 -0.22
C SER A 310 24.57 30.27 0.10
N PRO A 311 23.47 31.01 -0.18
CA PRO A 311 23.39 32.44 0.16
C PRO A 311 23.29 32.73 1.66
N PHE A 312 23.10 31.73 2.51
CA PHE A 312 22.99 31.88 3.97
C PHE A 312 24.30 31.58 4.71
N ILE A 313 25.36 31.22 4.01
CA ILE A 313 26.65 30.86 4.59
C ILE A 313 27.75 31.78 4.09
N SER A 314 28.79 31.93 4.91
CA SER A 314 30.02 32.63 4.54
C SER A 314 31.22 31.70 4.71
N LYS A 315 32.31 31.93 3.97
CA LYS A 315 33.53 31.10 4.08
C LYS A 315 34.13 31.10 5.49
N GLY A 316 33.92 32.15 6.29
CA GLY A 316 34.44 32.27 7.66
C GLY A 316 33.67 31.46 8.73
N ASP A 317 32.47 30.96 8.43
CA ASP A 317 31.56 30.33 9.41
C ASP A 317 31.59 28.79 9.41
N GLN A 318 32.64 28.14 8.91
CA GLN A 318 32.64 26.68 8.66
C GLN A 318 32.29 25.80 9.86
N ASP A 319 32.83 26.12 11.05
CA ASP A 319 32.53 25.36 12.27
C ASP A 319 31.05 25.47 12.65
N LYS A 320 30.47 26.66 12.49
CA LYS A 320 29.05 26.91 12.74
C LYS A 320 28.17 26.18 11.73
N VAL A 321 28.52 26.23 10.44
CA VAL A 321 27.80 25.49 9.38
C VAL A 321 27.83 23.98 9.66
N SER A 322 29.00 23.44 10.03
CA SER A 322 29.17 22.03 10.39
C SER A 322 28.30 21.63 11.57
N LEU A 323 28.23 22.48 12.60
CA LEU A 323 27.42 22.24 13.80
C LEU A 323 25.91 22.26 13.49
N GLU A 324 25.44 23.24 12.71
CA GLU A 324 24.02 23.32 12.31
C GLU A 324 23.61 22.13 11.43
N LEU A 325 24.47 21.71 10.49
CA LEU A 325 24.24 20.50 9.70
C LEU A 325 24.20 19.25 10.58
N LEU A 326 25.07 19.14 11.59
CA LEU A 326 25.02 18.03 12.55
C LEU A 326 23.68 17.97 13.29
N TYR A 327 23.18 19.11 13.77
CA TYR A 327 21.86 19.17 14.41
C TYR A 327 20.73 18.85 13.43
N PHE A 328 20.82 19.34 12.19
CA PHE A 328 19.86 19.03 11.14
C PHE A 328 19.85 17.52 10.79
N THR A 329 21.01 16.89 10.68
CA THR A 329 21.09 15.42 10.51
C THR A 329 20.43 14.70 11.68
N LYS A 330 20.68 15.11 12.93
CA LYS A 330 20.07 14.50 14.11
C LYS A 330 18.54 14.64 14.10
N ILE A 331 18.01 15.83 13.82
CA ILE A 331 16.56 16.07 13.86
C ILE A 331 15.83 15.30 12.74
N LEU A 332 16.46 15.12 11.57
CA LEU A 332 15.92 14.28 10.50
C LEU A 332 15.84 12.78 10.86
N ASN A 333 16.68 12.31 11.79
CA ASN A 333 16.66 10.90 12.22
C ASN A 333 15.72 10.62 13.41
N ILE A 334 15.29 11.64 14.18
CA ILE A 334 14.39 11.45 15.34
C ILE A 334 13.08 10.77 14.95
N ASN A 335 12.52 11.12 13.79
CA ASN A 335 11.27 10.54 13.31
C ASN A 335 11.44 9.16 12.64
N ASN A 336 12.68 8.67 12.53
CA ASN A 336 13.07 7.50 11.74
C ASN A 336 13.65 6.34 12.58
N LEU A 337 13.33 6.31 13.87
CA LEU A 337 13.80 5.31 14.83
C LEU A 337 13.32 3.88 14.52
N SER A 338 12.22 3.70 13.76
CA SER A 338 11.75 2.38 13.32
C SER A 338 12.34 2.00 11.95
N TYR A 339 12.85 0.78 11.81
CA TYR A 339 13.42 0.28 10.54
C TYR A 339 12.37 -0.16 9.51
N ARG A 340 11.14 -0.53 9.89
CA ARG A 340 10.15 -1.06 8.93
C ARG A 340 9.23 -0.03 8.28
N ASN A 341 9.07 1.16 8.86
CA ASN A 341 8.21 2.23 8.32
C ASN A 341 9.01 3.48 7.95
N TYR A 342 10.27 3.28 7.61
CA TYR A 342 11.17 4.36 7.25
C TYR A 342 10.83 4.90 5.86
N ARG A 343 10.70 6.22 5.76
CA ARG A 343 10.48 6.93 4.50
C ARG A 343 11.64 7.91 4.28
N PRO A 344 12.57 7.64 3.36
CA PRO A 344 13.77 8.46 3.22
C PRO A 344 13.49 9.92 2.89
N VAL A 345 14.32 10.78 3.46
CA VAL A 345 14.56 12.14 2.97
C VAL A 345 15.91 12.14 2.26
N ALA A 346 15.93 12.64 1.03
CA ALA A 346 17.13 12.82 0.25
C ALA A 346 17.47 14.31 0.10
N LEU A 347 18.77 14.63 0.11
CA LEU A 347 19.30 15.96 -0.19
C LEU A 347 20.13 15.85 -1.48
N ALA A 348 19.68 16.49 -2.54
CA ALA A 348 20.39 16.49 -3.81
C ALA A 348 21.43 17.61 -3.84
N CYS A 349 22.69 17.28 -4.14
CA CYS A 349 23.78 18.25 -4.28
C CYS A 349 24.30 18.26 -5.73
N ALA A 350 24.50 19.46 -6.26
CA ALA A 350 25.09 19.71 -7.58
C ALA A 350 26.46 20.36 -7.44
N PHE A 351 27.34 20.17 -8.43
CA PHE A 351 28.71 20.72 -8.41
C PHE A 351 28.97 21.76 -9.51
N SER A 352 28.04 21.89 -10.45
CA SER A 352 27.93 23.05 -11.33
C SER A 352 26.59 23.75 -11.13
N LEU A 353 26.52 25.01 -11.56
CA LEU A 353 25.26 25.75 -11.55
C LEU A 353 24.24 25.03 -12.43
N PRO A 354 23.10 24.58 -11.89
CA PRO A 354 22.03 24.02 -12.71
C PRO A 354 21.53 25.08 -13.69
N LYS A 355 21.31 24.73 -14.97
CA LYS A 355 20.82 25.70 -15.98
C LYS A 355 19.51 26.36 -15.57
N GLU A 356 18.67 25.65 -14.82
CA GLU A 356 17.43 26.20 -14.28
C GLU A 356 17.66 27.42 -13.39
N TYR A 357 18.87 27.58 -12.82
CA TYR A 357 19.23 28.66 -11.90
C TYR A 357 20.05 29.79 -12.54
N GLU A 358 20.47 29.67 -13.79
CA GLU A 358 21.30 30.67 -14.49
C GLU A 358 20.62 32.05 -14.56
N ASP A 359 19.35 32.08 -14.97
CA ASP A 359 18.59 33.31 -15.22
C ASP A 359 17.75 33.79 -14.02
N ILE A 360 17.76 33.04 -12.90
CA ILE A 360 16.93 33.39 -11.74
C ILE A 360 17.63 34.45 -10.90
N LYS A 361 16.90 35.52 -10.59
CA LYS A 361 17.29 36.51 -9.56
C LYS A 361 16.42 36.37 -8.32
N ILE A 362 17.06 36.24 -7.16
CA ILE A 362 16.38 36.01 -5.88
C ILE A 362 16.75 37.08 -4.87
N LYS A 363 15.82 37.36 -3.97
CA LYS A 363 16.03 38.21 -2.81
C LYS A 363 15.51 37.50 -1.57
N TYR A 364 16.41 37.08 -0.68
CA TYR A 364 16.11 36.67 0.69
C TYR A 364 16.08 37.89 1.62
N LYS A 365 15.54 37.71 2.85
CA LYS A 365 15.25 38.82 3.78
C LYS A 365 16.46 39.71 4.11
N ASN A 366 17.65 39.11 4.15
CA ASN A 366 18.92 39.79 4.45
C ASN A 366 19.91 39.76 3.29
N THR A 367 19.49 39.33 2.10
CA THR A 367 20.33 39.39 0.91
C THR A 367 19.89 40.56 0.04
N GLY A 368 20.82 41.13 -0.72
CA GLY A 368 20.46 41.89 -1.91
C GLY A 368 19.72 41.03 -2.94
N LEU A 369 19.37 41.61 -4.08
CA LEU A 369 19.04 40.80 -5.26
C LEU A 369 20.32 40.12 -5.74
N PHE A 370 20.32 38.79 -5.88
CA PHE A 370 21.51 38.02 -6.26
C PHE A 370 21.19 36.95 -7.30
N SER A 371 22.24 36.41 -7.94
CA SER A 371 22.20 35.18 -8.73
C SER A 371 22.95 34.06 -8.02
N PHE A 372 22.55 32.80 -8.23
CA PHE A 372 23.29 31.66 -7.67
C PHE A 372 24.71 31.52 -8.24
N VAL A 373 25.00 32.13 -9.39
CA VAL A 373 26.37 32.28 -9.91
C VAL A 373 27.29 32.90 -8.86
N ASP A 374 26.79 33.87 -8.08
CA ASP A 374 27.57 34.63 -7.10
C ASP A 374 27.96 33.77 -5.88
N TYR A 375 27.34 32.60 -5.68
CA TYR A 375 27.51 31.73 -4.51
C TYR A 375 28.01 30.33 -4.87
N MET A 376 28.71 30.19 -6.00
CA MET A 376 29.24 28.92 -6.49
C MET A 376 30.24 28.28 -5.51
N ASP A 377 31.12 29.08 -4.93
CA ASP A 377 32.13 28.59 -3.97
C ASP A 377 31.48 28.14 -2.66
N GLU A 378 30.53 28.91 -2.15
CA GLU A 378 29.72 28.59 -0.98
C GLU A 378 28.92 27.30 -1.21
N ALA A 379 28.32 27.12 -2.39
CA ALA A 379 27.59 25.90 -2.73
C ALA A 379 28.49 24.66 -2.76
N LEU A 380 29.70 24.76 -3.33
CA LEU A 380 30.67 23.67 -3.31
C LEU A 380 31.13 23.35 -1.88
N LEU A 381 31.43 24.39 -1.11
CA LEU A 381 31.85 24.28 0.28
C LEU A 381 30.76 23.61 1.14
N LEU A 382 29.50 24.00 0.96
CA LEU A 382 28.38 23.40 1.68
C LEU A 382 28.21 21.91 1.36
N ALA A 383 28.37 21.51 0.09
CA ALA A 383 28.31 20.10 -0.30
C ALA A 383 29.45 19.29 0.35
N LYS A 384 30.69 19.80 0.33
CA LYS A 384 31.85 19.16 1.00
C LYS A 384 31.63 19.06 2.51
N THR A 385 31.13 20.12 3.15
CA THR A 385 30.86 20.16 4.59
C THR A 385 29.75 19.19 4.99
N LEU A 386 28.66 19.09 4.20
CA LEU A 386 27.61 18.09 4.42
C LEU A 386 28.18 16.67 4.39
N LEU A 387 28.94 16.31 3.35
CA LEU A 387 29.53 14.98 3.22
C LEU A 387 30.46 14.63 4.40
N ASN A 388 31.28 15.58 4.85
CA ASN A 388 32.16 15.39 6.00
C ASN A 388 31.40 15.23 7.32
N VAL A 389 30.36 16.03 7.55
CA VAL A 389 29.48 15.88 8.73
C VAL A 389 28.82 14.51 8.73
N LEU A 390 28.27 14.07 7.59
CA LEU A 390 27.65 12.77 7.47
C LEU A 390 28.66 11.64 7.66
N ALA A 391 29.87 11.73 7.10
CA ALA A 391 30.93 10.74 7.33
C ALA A 391 31.27 10.59 8.83
N ASN A 392 31.41 11.71 9.53
CA ASN A 392 31.69 11.72 10.97
C ASN A 392 30.54 11.15 11.82
N VAL A 393 29.29 11.35 11.41
CA VAL A 393 28.12 10.74 12.07
C VAL A 393 28.10 9.23 11.81
N ASN A 394 28.22 8.82 10.55
CA ASN A 394 28.03 7.44 10.14
C ASN A 394 29.19 6.51 10.58
N SER A 395 30.41 7.04 10.76
CA SER A 395 31.53 6.27 11.31
C SER A 395 31.33 5.81 12.76
N LYS A 396 30.43 6.45 13.52
CA LYS A 396 30.05 6.05 14.89
C LYS A 396 28.81 5.17 14.89
N TYR A 397 27.80 5.61 14.16
CA TYR A 397 26.54 4.89 14.01
C TYR A 397 25.87 5.32 12.70
N PRO A 398 25.77 4.43 11.68
CA PRO A 398 25.23 4.81 10.39
C PRO A 398 23.79 5.31 10.50
N SER A 399 23.60 6.57 10.17
CA SER A 399 22.32 7.24 10.03
C SER A 399 21.58 6.72 8.79
N LYS A 400 20.25 6.69 8.87
CA LYS A 400 19.40 6.33 7.71
C LYS A 400 19.17 7.53 6.80
N THR A 401 19.15 8.73 7.39
CA THR A 401 18.81 10.00 6.76
C THR A 401 19.90 11.03 7.05
N PRO A 402 20.12 12.02 6.16
CA PRO A 402 19.65 12.06 4.77
C PRO A 402 20.36 11.05 3.88
N ILE A 403 19.67 10.61 2.83
CA ILE A 403 20.34 10.07 1.63
C ILE A 403 20.89 11.26 0.86
N VAL A 404 22.10 11.17 0.31
CA VAL A 404 22.63 12.22 -0.56
C VAL A 404 22.51 11.78 -2.01
N VAL A 405 21.80 12.57 -2.82
CA VAL A 405 21.81 12.40 -4.28
C VAL A 405 22.92 13.29 -4.82
N LEU A 406 24.03 12.70 -5.25
CA LEU A 406 25.18 13.45 -5.76
C LEU A 406 25.12 13.52 -7.28
N LYS A 407 24.93 14.73 -7.83
CA LYS A 407 24.95 14.99 -9.27
C LYS A 407 26.38 15.18 -9.75
N VAL A 408 26.93 14.16 -10.38
CA VAL A 408 28.33 14.04 -10.80
C VAL A 408 28.53 14.60 -12.20
N ASN A 409 29.59 15.37 -12.39
CA ASN A 409 30.04 15.89 -13.68
C ASN A 409 31.58 15.79 -13.77
N ASP A 410 32.16 16.24 -14.88
CA ASP A 410 33.61 16.21 -15.10
C ASP A 410 34.42 16.99 -14.05
N ARG A 411 33.83 18.00 -13.39
CA ARG A 411 34.51 18.75 -12.32
C ARG A 411 34.83 17.84 -11.14
N VAL A 412 33.92 16.93 -10.80
CA VAL A 412 34.11 15.98 -9.70
C VAL A 412 35.34 15.11 -9.94
N LEU A 413 35.51 14.62 -11.17
CA LEU A 413 36.67 13.78 -11.53
C LEU A 413 38.00 14.52 -11.51
N ARG A 414 37.99 15.85 -11.69
CA ARG A 414 39.20 16.68 -11.73
C ARG A 414 39.59 17.27 -10.37
N ASP A 415 38.68 17.28 -9.40
CA ASP A 415 38.90 17.82 -8.05
C ASP A 415 39.24 16.68 -7.08
N ASP A 416 40.54 16.47 -6.85
CA ASP A 416 41.06 15.39 -5.98
C ASP A 416 40.57 15.49 -4.52
N ASP A 417 40.38 16.71 -4.02
CA ASP A 417 39.85 16.98 -2.69
C ASP A 417 38.37 16.60 -2.60
N LEU A 418 37.59 16.91 -3.64
CA LEU A 418 36.19 16.48 -3.73
C LEU A 418 36.08 14.95 -3.85
N LEU A 419 36.91 14.30 -4.68
CA LEU A 419 36.97 12.84 -4.76
C LEU A 419 37.30 12.21 -3.41
N SER A 420 38.28 12.77 -2.69
CA SER A 420 38.66 12.30 -1.34
C SER A 420 37.50 12.45 -0.35
N THR A 421 36.76 13.55 -0.44
CA THR A 421 35.58 13.80 0.42
C THR A 421 34.44 12.82 0.12
N ILE A 422 34.14 12.56 -1.15
CA ILE A 422 33.10 11.61 -1.58
C ILE A 422 33.50 10.18 -1.16
N TYR A 423 34.75 9.78 -1.42
CA TYR A 423 35.28 8.48 -1.02
C TYR A 423 35.16 8.27 0.50
N LYS A 424 35.60 9.24 1.30
CA LYS A 424 35.49 9.19 2.77
C LYS A 424 34.03 9.03 3.23
N ALA A 425 33.09 9.73 2.60
CA ALA A 425 31.68 9.61 2.91
C ALA A 425 31.13 8.20 2.58
N LEU A 426 31.44 7.66 1.39
CA LEU A 426 31.06 6.30 1.01
C LEU A 426 31.67 5.24 1.93
N ALA A 427 32.98 5.31 2.20
CA ALA A 427 33.69 4.42 3.12
C ALA A 427 33.12 4.49 4.54
N SER A 428 32.58 5.64 4.94
CA SER A 428 31.88 5.81 6.23
C SER A 428 30.42 5.35 6.20
N ARG A 429 29.93 4.73 5.12
CA ARG A 429 28.53 4.29 4.91
C ARG A 429 27.50 5.41 4.88
N VAL A 430 27.88 6.60 4.42
CA VAL A 430 26.88 7.60 4.06
C VAL A 430 26.05 7.05 2.88
N PRO A 431 24.71 6.96 2.98
CA PRO A 431 23.90 6.48 1.86
C PRO A 431 23.90 7.50 0.74
N ILE A 432 24.66 7.23 -0.33
CA ILE A 432 24.82 8.11 -1.48
C ILE A 432 24.23 7.43 -2.73
N THR A 433 23.43 8.17 -3.48
CA THR A 433 22.98 7.79 -4.83
C THR A 433 23.75 8.67 -5.81
N LEU A 434 24.63 8.06 -6.60
CA LEU A 434 25.45 8.74 -7.60
C LEU A 434 24.66 8.84 -8.91
N VAL A 435 24.51 10.05 -9.45
CA VAL A 435 23.77 10.30 -10.69
C VAL A 435 24.58 11.23 -11.59
N LYS A 436 24.45 11.10 -12.90
CA LYS A 436 25.02 12.09 -13.82
C LYS A 436 24.28 13.41 -13.61
N GLU A 437 25.02 14.51 -13.57
CA GLU A 437 24.44 15.84 -13.54
C GLU A 437 23.78 16.15 -14.89
N GLU A 438 22.47 16.30 -14.85
CA GLU A 438 21.65 16.65 -16.01
C GLU A 438 20.78 17.85 -15.67
N ASN A 439 20.67 18.77 -16.61
CA ASN A 439 19.83 19.95 -16.47
C ASN A 439 18.37 19.56 -16.63
N TYR A 440 17.49 20.21 -15.88
CA TYR A 440 16.05 19.95 -15.90
C TYR A 440 15.72 18.51 -15.50
N VAL A 441 16.55 17.86 -14.67
CA VAL A 441 16.30 16.51 -14.17
C VAL A 441 16.43 16.49 -12.65
N SER A 442 15.40 15.93 -12.00
CA SER A 442 15.48 15.53 -10.59
C SER A 442 15.56 14.02 -10.50
N THR A 443 16.20 13.51 -9.45
CA THR A 443 16.39 12.07 -9.24
C THR A 443 15.99 11.70 -7.82
N SER A 444 15.16 10.65 -7.68
CA SER A 444 14.82 10.09 -6.37
C SER A 444 16.02 9.36 -5.72
N SER A 445 15.87 8.97 -4.45
CA SER A 445 16.85 8.12 -3.77
C SER A 445 17.08 6.77 -4.47
N GLU A 446 16.07 6.31 -5.21
CA GLU A 446 16.02 5.06 -5.97
C GLU A 446 16.52 5.22 -7.42
N GLY A 447 17.05 6.38 -7.78
CA GLY A 447 17.59 6.60 -9.12
C GLY A 447 16.50 6.76 -10.19
N ILE A 448 15.26 7.08 -9.81
CA ILE A 448 14.20 7.41 -10.77
C ILE A 448 14.37 8.87 -11.20
N GLN A 449 14.89 9.07 -12.41
CA GLN A 449 15.05 10.37 -13.04
C GLN A 449 13.73 10.85 -13.66
N LEU A 450 13.33 12.08 -13.33
CA LEU A 450 12.18 12.76 -13.91
C LEU A 450 12.61 14.10 -14.50
N GLU A 451 12.18 14.35 -15.74
CA GLU A 451 12.40 15.62 -16.41
C GLU A 451 11.45 16.70 -15.87
N LYS A 452 11.99 17.91 -15.72
CA LYS A 452 11.26 19.13 -15.41
C LYS A 452 10.83 19.81 -16.72
N PRO A 453 9.62 20.40 -16.79
CA PRO A 453 9.23 21.24 -17.90
C PRO A 453 10.22 22.40 -18.06
N LYS A 454 10.69 22.66 -19.28
CA LYS A 454 11.64 23.76 -19.55
C LYS A 454 10.98 25.13 -19.43
N GLU A 455 9.67 25.19 -19.65
CA GLU A 455 8.85 26.40 -19.61
C GLU A 455 8.61 26.87 -18.17
N VAL A 456 8.66 25.97 -17.20
CA VAL A 456 8.46 26.24 -15.78
C VAL A 456 9.60 25.60 -14.98
N PRO A 457 10.83 26.13 -15.07
CA PRO A 457 12.03 25.50 -14.50
C PRO A 457 11.96 25.32 -12.98
N ILE A 458 11.29 26.25 -12.28
CA ILE A 458 11.16 26.22 -10.83
C ILE A 458 9.77 25.70 -10.45
N LEU A 459 9.72 24.45 -10.00
CA LEU A 459 8.52 23.82 -9.46
C LEU A 459 8.67 23.68 -7.94
N PRO A 460 7.81 24.34 -7.12
CA PRO A 460 7.93 24.30 -5.66
C PRO A 460 7.94 22.88 -5.09
N ALA A 461 7.06 22.03 -5.60
CA ALA A 461 7.17 20.59 -5.49
C ALA A 461 6.46 19.88 -6.65
N TYR A 462 6.97 18.72 -7.03
CA TYR A 462 6.36 17.79 -7.99
C TYR A 462 6.86 16.36 -7.69
N GLY A 463 6.45 15.35 -8.44
CA GLY A 463 7.02 14.02 -8.29
C GLY A 463 6.27 12.93 -9.03
N ILE A 464 6.20 11.76 -8.41
CA ILE A 464 5.48 10.59 -8.85
C ILE A 464 4.18 10.52 -8.06
N ILE A 465 3.05 10.56 -8.76
CA ILE A 465 1.74 10.40 -8.14
C ILE A 465 1.55 8.96 -7.68
N SER A 466 1.86 8.00 -8.56
CA SER A 466 1.72 6.58 -8.30
C SER A 466 2.52 5.74 -9.29
N SER A 467 3.03 4.61 -8.81
CA SER A 467 3.52 3.50 -9.62
C SER A 467 2.59 2.30 -9.60
N ILE A 468 2.57 1.53 -10.69
CA ILE A 468 1.99 0.18 -10.76
C ILE A 468 3.03 -0.75 -11.38
N ALA A 469 3.33 -1.84 -10.69
CA ALA A 469 4.25 -2.86 -11.18
C ALA A 469 3.50 -3.94 -11.96
N VAL A 470 3.95 -4.23 -13.18
CA VAL A 470 3.44 -5.29 -14.06
C VAL A 470 4.33 -6.51 -13.92
N ASN A 471 3.75 -7.63 -13.53
CA ASN A 471 4.46 -8.88 -13.27
C ASN A 471 4.53 -9.75 -14.54
N LEU A 472 5.52 -9.49 -15.37
CA LEU A 472 5.74 -10.20 -16.62
C LEU A 472 5.97 -11.72 -16.42
N PRO A 473 6.76 -12.18 -15.42
CA PRO A 473 6.94 -13.59 -15.13
C PRO A 473 5.65 -14.38 -14.99
N LEU A 474 4.73 -13.89 -14.15
CA LEU A 474 3.49 -14.61 -13.87
C LEU A 474 2.59 -14.64 -15.10
N ILE A 475 2.49 -13.51 -15.82
CA ILE A 475 1.70 -13.42 -17.05
C ILE A 475 2.23 -14.43 -18.07
N MET A 476 3.55 -14.52 -18.26
CA MET A 476 4.15 -15.48 -19.20
C MET A 476 3.94 -16.92 -18.75
N LEU A 477 4.21 -17.22 -17.47
CA LEU A 477 4.03 -18.56 -16.91
C LEU A 477 2.61 -19.06 -17.11
N GLU A 478 1.59 -18.21 -17.05
CA GLU A 478 0.20 -18.59 -17.25
C GLU A 478 -0.26 -18.62 -18.71
N SER A 479 0.39 -17.88 -19.61
CA SER A 479 -0.07 -17.71 -20.99
C SER A 479 0.36 -18.84 -21.93
N HIS A 480 1.42 -19.59 -21.59
CA HIS A 480 1.99 -20.72 -22.35
C HIS A 480 2.60 -20.39 -23.72
N THR A 481 2.01 -19.48 -24.49
CA THR A 481 2.52 -19.02 -25.79
C THR A 481 2.75 -17.52 -25.79
N GLU A 482 3.60 -17.04 -26.71
CA GLU A 482 3.88 -15.61 -26.88
C GLU A 482 2.62 -14.82 -27.29
N GLU A 483 1.81 -15.38 -28.19
CA GLU A 483 0.54 -14.78 -28.63
C GLU A 483 -0.41 -14.53 -27.45
N LYS A 484 -0.70 -15.58 -26.66
CA LYS A 484 -1.55 -15.46 -25.47
C LYS A 484 -0.95 -14.55 -24.40
N PHE A 485 0.37 -14.48 -24.32
CA PHE A 485 1.06 -13.57 -23.42
C PHE A 485 0.73 -12.13 -23.79
N PHE A 486 0.85 -11.77 -25.07
CA PHE A 486 0.50 -10.42 -25.51
C PHE A 486 -0.99 -10.13 -25.41
N ASP A 487 -1.89 -11.07 -25.70
CA ASP A 487 -3.34 -10.93 -25.44
C ASP A 487 -3.62 -10.53 -23.98
N LYS A 488 -2.93 -11.20 -23.05
CA LYS A 488 -3.05 -10.89 -21.62
C LYS A 488 -2.40 -9.55 -21.26
N ILE A 489 -1.29 -9.19 -21.90
CA ILE A 489 -0.64 -7.88 -21.72
C ILE A 489 -1.57 -6.74 -22.15
N TYR A 490 -2.31 -6.86 -23.26
CA TYR A 490 -3.29 -5.84 -23.67
C TYR A 490 -4.36 -5.62 -22.58
N ASN A 491 -4.94 -6.70 -22.06
CA ASN A 491 -5.92 -6.63 -20.97
C ASN A 491 -5.33 -6.03 -19.67
N VAL A 492 -4.06 -6.32 -19.38
CA VAL A 492 -3.34 -5.74 -18.25
C VAL A 492 -3.07 -4.25 -18.48
N ALA A 493 -2.72 -3.84 -19.70
CA ALA A 493 -2.51 -2.44 -20.04
C ALA A 493 -3.80 -1.61 -19.86
N ASP A 494 -4.95 -2.14 -20.30
CA ASP A 494 -6.25 -1.52 -20.07
C ASP A 494 -6.57 -1.40 -18.57
N SER A 495 -6.23 -2.43 -17.79
CA SER A 495 -6.40 -2.42 -16.33
C SER A 495 -5.50 -1.37 -15.66
N VAL A 496 -4.25 -1.23 -16.09
CA VAL A 496 -3.33 -0.20 -15.58
C VAL A 496 -3.83 1.20 -15.92
N ALA A 497 -4.27 1.44 -17.16
CA ALA A 497 -4.87 2.71 -17.57
C ALA A 497 -6.11 3.04 -16.72
N LEU A 498 -7.02 2.08 -16.54
CA LEU A 498 -8.22 2.24 -15.72
C LEU A 498 -7.87 2.55 -14.23
N ALA A 499 -6.83 1.93 -13.69
CA ALA A 499 -6.35 2.19 -12.34
C ALA A 499 -5.86 3.64 -12.19
N PHE A 500 -5.00 4.09 -13.12
CA PHE A 500 -4.50 5.46 -13.11
C PHE A 500 -5.60 6.49 -13.38
N ASN A 501 -6.56 6.21 -14.25
CA ASN A 501 -7.75 7.06 -14.44
C ASN A 501 -8.56 7.24 -13.15
N SER A 502 -8.75 6.15 -12.38
CA SER A 502 -9.43 6.21 -11.08
C SER A 502 -8.64 7.07 -10.08
N LYS A 503 -7.33 6.85 -9.97
CA LYS A 503 -6.44 7.64 -9.09
C LYS A 503 -6.39 9.11 -9.51
N HIS A 504 -6.29 9.41 -10.80
CA HIS A 504 -6.23 10.76 -11.35
C HIS A 504 -7.55 11.51 -11.13
N SER A 505 -8.69 10.85 -11.36
CA SER A 505 -10.02 11.41 -11.07
C SER A 505 -10.20 11.73 -9.58
N PHE A 506 -9.73 10.83 -8.71
CA PHE A 506 -9.72 11.08 -7.26
C PHE A 506 -8.87 12.30 -6.91
N ILE A 507 -7.67 12.44 -7.50
CA ILE A 507 -6.79 13.60 -7.28
C ILE A 507 -7.47 14.90 -7.74
N LYS A 508 -8.09 14.91 -8.91
CA LYS A 508 -8.86 16.07 -9.39
C LYS A 508 -9.95 16.48 -8.40
N ASP A 509 -10.70 15.51 -7.87
CA ASP A 509 -11.78 15.77 -6.91
C ASP A 509 -11.26 16.35 -5.59
N ILE A 510 -10.18 15.79 -5.01
CA ILE A 510 -9.59 16.32 -3.77
C ILE A 510 -8.99 17.71 -3.98
N VAL A 511 -8.37 17.97 -5.14
CA VAL A 511 -7.80 19.28 -5.49
C VAL A 511 -8.92 20.30 -5.62
N ALA A 512 -9.98 19.98 -6.38
CA ALA A 512 -11.15 20.85 -6.54
C ALA A 512 -11.85 21.16 -5.20
N LYS A 513 -11.97 20.16 -4.32
CA LYS A 513 -12.56 20.29 -2.98
C LYS A 513 -11.59 20.80 -1.91
N ARG A 514 -10.31 21.05 -2.25
CA ARG A 514 -9.24 21.45 -1.34
C ARG A 514 -9.10 20.55 -0.10
N ARG A 515 -9.17 19.23 -0.32
CA ARG A 515 -8.99 18.16 0.68
C ARG A 515 -7.58 17.59 0.61
N LEU A 516 -7.15 16.83 1.63
CA LEU A 516 -5.79 16.26 1.72
C LEU A 516 -4.67 17.30 1.64
N LYS A 517 -4.86 18.40 2.35
CA LYS A 517 -3.82 19.40 2.63
C LYS A 517 -2.62 18.72 3.30
N PRO A 518 -1.37 18.94 2.88
CA PRO A 518 -0.94 20.09 2.08
C PRO A 518 -0.76 19.88 0.59
N LEU A 519 -1.03 18.68 0.06
CA LEU A 519 -0.92 18.41 -1.38
C LEU A 519 -1.76 19.38 -2.22
N THR A 520 -2.84 19.92 -1.65
CA THR A 520 -3.80 20.79 -2.33
C THR A 520 -3.76 22.25 -1.86
N GLU A 521 -2.75 22.65 -1.09
CA GLU A 521 -2.64 24.04 -0.59
C GLU A 521 -1.87 24.98 -1.50
N TYR A 522 -2.33 26.23 -1.51
CA TYR A 522 -1.70 27.35 -2.20
C TYR A 522 -0.64 28.01 -1.32
N ILE A 523 0.59 27.49 -1.35
CA ILE A 523 1.67 28.06 -0.54
C ILE A 523 2.32 29.26 -1.24
N LEU A 524 2.27 29.33 -2.58
CA LEU A 524 2.90 30.40 -3.37
C LEU A 524 1.87 31.09 -4.27
N LYS A 525 1.68 32.41 -4.10
CA LYS A 525 0.84 33.33 -4.91
C LYS A 525 -0.08 32.67 -5.97
N GLY A 526 -1.16 32.03 -5.53
CA GLY A 526 -2.23 31.57 -6.42
C GLY A 526 -2.04 30.19 -7.06
N ASP A 527 -0.91 29.52 -6.86
CA ASP A 527 -0.64 28.15 -7.34
C ASP A 527 -0.49 27.13 -6.20
N TYR A 528 -0.82 25.87 -6.50
CA TYR A 528 -0.59 24.74 -5.59
C TYR A 528 0.90 24.55 -5.32
N TYR A 529 1.24 24.17 -4.09
CA TYR A 529 2.62 23.83 -3.76
C TYR A 529 3.07 22.56 -4.51
N TYR A 530 2.30 21.48 -4.37
CA TYR A 530 2.53 20.26 -5.14
C TYR A 530 1.87 20.38 -6.52
N ARG A 531 2.70 20.51 -7.55
CA ARG A 531 2.30 20.68 -8.95
C ARG A 531 2.00 19.32 -9.58
N TRP A 532 0.80 18.82 -9.28
CA TRP A 532 0.33 17.51 -9.73
C TRP A 532 0.21 17.42 -11.26
N GLU A 533 -0.01 18.53 -11.97
CA GLU A 533 -0.06 18.59 -13.43
C GLU A 533 1.29 18.30 -14.11
N TYR A 534 2.40 18.54 -13.40
CA TYR A 534 3.75 18.21 -13.86
C TYR A 534 4.28 16.91 -13.26
N SER A 535 3.47 16.26 -12.41
CA SER A 535 3.83 14.99 -11.79
C SER A 535 3.56 13.82 -12.73
N ARG A 536 4.20 12.68 -12.49
CA ARG A 536 4.18 11.52 -13.39
C ARG A 536 3.53 10.31 -12.75
N TYR A 537 3.00 9.43 -13.59
CA TYR A 537 2.68 8.06 -13.22
C TYR A 537 3.78 7.13 -13.71
N LEU A 538 4.02 6.03 -13.03
CA LEU A 538 5.11 5.11 -13.34
C LEU A 538 4.59 3.68 -13.59
N ILE A 539 4.93 3.10 -14.73
CA ILE A 539 4.66 1.68 -15.00
C ILE A 539 5.98 0.91 -14.86
N SER A 540 6.04 -0.01 -13.90
CA SER A 540 7.25 -0.79 -13.64
C SER A 540 7.14 -2.19 -14.26
N PHE A 541 7.95 -2.48 -15.28
CA PHE A 541 8.05 -3.81 -15.86
C PHE A 541 8.95 -4.71 -15.03
N ILE A 542 8.34 -5.60 -14.25
CA ILE A 542 9.06 -6.45 -13.30
C ILE A 542 9.35 -7.81 -13.93
N GLY A 543 10.61 -8.24 -13.88
CA GLY A 543 11.03 -9.56 -14.34
C GLY A 543 11.16 -9.72 -15.84
N VAL A 544 11.60 -8.65 -16.52
CA VAL A 544 11.90 -8.65 -17.96
C VAL A 544 12.84 -9.80 -18.33
N TYR A 545 13.99 -9.92 -17.64
CA TYR A 545 14.98 -10.96 -17.95
C TYR A 545 14.41 -12.37 -17.82
N PHE A 546 13.72 -12.65 -16.70
CA PHE A 546 13.14 -13.96 -16.47
C PHE A 546 12.05 -14.31 -17.49
N THR A 547 11.25 -13.33 -17.90
CA THR A 547 10.23 -13.51 -18.94
C THR A 547 10.87 -13.81 -20.30
N ALA A 548 11.91 -13.06 -20.65
CA ALA A 548 12.68 -13.28 -21.87
C ALA A 548 13.38 -14.65 -21.88
N PHE A 549 13.85 -15.12 -20.72
CA PHE A 549 14.39 -16.46 -20.55
C PHE A 549 13.34 -17.54 -20.88
N LEU A 550 12.12 -17.40 -20.36
CA LEU A 550 11.02 -18.32 -20.67
C LEU A 550 10.64 -18.30 -22.15
N LEU A 551 10.61 -17.11 -22.78
CA LEU A 551 10.31 -16.95 -24.20
C LEU A 551 11.41 -17.50 -25.12
N ALA A 552 12.68 -17.31 -24.75
CA ALA A 552 13.83 -17.78 -25.51
C ALA A 552 13.93 -19.32 -25.52
N GLY A 553 13.45 -19.98 -24.44
CA GLY A 553 13.43 -21.44 -24.33
C GLY A 553 14.81 -22.10 -24.21
N ASN A 554 15.87 -21.33 -23.95
CA ASN A 554 17.23 -21.81 -23.74
C ASN A 554 18.04 -20.88 -22.81
N ASP A 555 19.18 -21.38 -22.31
CA ASP A 555 20.07 -20.64 -21.40
C ASP A 555 21.10 -19.75 -22.13
N ASN A 556 20.97 -19.53 -23.46
CA ASN A 556 21.91 -18.67 -24.19
C ASN A 556 21.66 -17.21 -23.83
N LYS A 557 22.59 -16.64 -23.05
CA LYS A 557 22.54 -15.26 -22.56
C LYS A 557 22.27 -14.23 -23.67
N ASP A 558 22.98 -14.27 -24.78
CA ASP A 558 22.85 -13.26 -25.84
C ASP A 558 21.48 -13.34 -26.51
N HIS A 559 20.97 -14.57 -26.70
CA HIS A 559 19.62 -14.79 -27.18
C HIS A 559 18.57 -14.23 -26.19
N ILE A 560 18.69 -14.53 -24.89
CA ILE A 560 17.80 -14.00 -23.85
C ILE A 560 17.81 -12.47 -23.83
N ILE A 561 18.99 -11.83 -23.88
CA ILE A 561 19.11 -10.37 -23.92
C ILE A 561 18.45 -9.80 -25.18
N SER A 562 18.63 -10.45 -26.33
CA SER A 562 18.00 -10.04 -27.59
C SER A 562 16.46 -10.13 -27.53
N THR A 563 15.93 -11.19 -26.90
CA THR A 563 14.49 -11.38 -26.66
C THR A 563 13.97 -10.34 -25.67
N ALA A 564 14.71 -10.06 -24.60
CA ALA A 564 14.37 -9.01 -23.63
C ALA A 564 14.27 -7.63 -24.28
N ARG A 565 15.16 -7.30 -25.23
CA ARG A 565 15.08 -6.03 -25.99
C ARG A 565 13.79 -5.94 -26.80
N LYS A 566 13.45 -7.00 -27.55
CA LYS A 566 12.19 -7.06 -28.32
C LYS A 566 10.97 -6.93 -27.41
N LEU A 567 10.97 -7.67 -26.30
CA LEU A 567 9.91 -7.64 -25.30
C LEU A 567 9.69 -6.24 -24.74
N VAL A 568 10.75 -5.56 -24.26
CA VAL A 568 10.62 -4.20 -23.69
C VAL A 568 10.11 -3.20 -24.73
N LYS A 569 10.58 -3.28 -25.97
CA LYS A 569 10.11 -2.40 -27.05
C LYS A 569 8.60 -2.53 -27.27
N GLU A 570 8.10 -3.76 -27.36
CA GLU A 570 6.67 -4.00 -27.54
C GLU A 570 5.86 -3.63 -26.29
N LEU A 571 6.36 -3.90 -25.08
CA LEU A 571 5.70 -3.49 -23.84
C LEU A 571 5.55 -1.96 -23.75
N ILE A 572 6.62 -1.20 -24.00
CA ILE A 572 6.57 0.26 -24.00
C ILE A 572 5.51 0.74 -25.00
N LYS A 573 5.48 0.18 -26.21
CA LYS A 573 4.49 0.52 -27.22
C LYS A 573 3.06 0.25 -26.75
N VAL A 574 2.76 -0.97 -26.28
CA VAL A 574 1.43 -1.37 -25.83
C VAL A 574 0.92 -0.48 -24.70
N PHE A 575 1.73 -0.28 -23.66
CA PHE A 575 1.31 0.50 -22.50
C PHE A 575 1.24 2.01 -22.80
N ARG A 576 2.10 2.54 -23.68
CA ARG A 576 2.02 3.94 -24.13
C ARG A 576 0.76 4.16 -24.96
N ASP A 577 0.40 3.21 -25.82
CA ASP A 577 -0.83 3.26 -26.62
C ASP A 577 -2.10 3.22 -25.74
N ALA A 578 -2.09 2.44 -24.65
CA ALA A 578 -3.20 2.33 -23.70
C ALA A 578 -3.50 3.65 -22.94
N VAL A 579 -2.49 4.52 -22.75
CA VAL A 579 -2.63 5.79 -22.00
C VAL A 579 -2.49 7.03 -22.88
N LYS A 580 -2.36 6.89 -24.20
CA LYS A 580 -1.98 7.98 -25.13
C LYS A 580 -2.93 9.18 -25.12
N ASN A 581 -4.20 8.97 -24.78
CA ASN A 581 -5.24 10.00 -24.80
C ASN A 581 -5.61 10.49 -23.39
N GLU A 582 -4.87 10.06 -22.37
CA GLU A 582 -5.15 10.41 -20.97
C GLU A 582 -4.53 11.76 -20.60
N GLU A 583 -5.10 12.42 -19.60
CA GLU A 583 -4.68 13.77 -19.16
C GLU A 583 -3.40 13.78 -18.29
N TYR A 584 -2.68 12.66 -18.24
CA TYR A 584 -1.47 12.51 -17.45
C TYR A 584 -0.35 11.86 -18.25
N THR A 585 0.88 12.07 -17.80
CA THR A 585 2.07 11.47 -18.42
C THR A 585 2.53 10.25 -17.64
N VAL A 586 2.91 9.21 -18.39
CA VAL A 586 3.45 7.96 -17.86
C VAL A 586 4.93 7.82 -18.23
N GLU A 587 5.72 7.44 -17.25
CA GLU A 587 7.10 6.99 -17.41
C GLU A 587 7.18 5.48 -17.20
N PHE A 588 8.25 4.86 -17.69
CA PHE A 588 8.50 3.42 -17.54
C PHE A 588 9.70 3.17 -16.62
N SER A 589 9.63 2.12 -15.80
CA SER A 589 10.75 1.64 -15.00
C SER A 589 10.86 0.12 -15.02
N PHE A 590 11.92 -0.41 -14.44
CA PHE A 590 12.10 -1.86 -14.27
C PHE A 590 12.04 -2.32 -12.81
N MET A 591 11.78 -1.41 -11.86
CA MET A 591 11.90 -1.69 -10.44
C MET A 591 10.63 -1.36 -9.65
N CYS A 592 10.38 -2.15 -8.61
CA CYS A 592 9.32 -1.96 -7.63
C CYS A 592 9.96 -1.96 -6.24
N ASN A 593 9.94 -0.80 -5.59
CA ASN A 593 10.55 -0.61 -4.27
C ASN A 593 9.60 -0.92 -3.11
N ASP A 594 8.42 -1.49 -3.39
CA ASP A 594 7.47 -1.91 -2.36
C ASP A 594 7.86 -3.26 -1.78
N ARG A 595 8.17 -3.27 -0.49
CA ARG A 595 8.52 -4.47 0.28
C ARG A 595 7.40 -5.52 0.27
N ASN A 596 6.15 -5.10 0.06
CA ASN A 596 4.98 -5.98 -0.01
C ASN A 596 4.87 -6.77 -1.33
N PHE A 597 5.69 -6.43 -2.35
CA PHE A 597 5.73 -7.19 -3.61
C PHE A 597 6.07 -8.68 -3.41
N VAL A 598 6.64 -9.05 -2.26
CA VAL A 598 6.95 -10.45 -1.93
C VAL A 598 5.73 -11.40 -1.95
N ARG A 599 4.51 -10.88 -1.76
CA ARG A 599 3.27 -11.65 -1.99
C ARG A 599 3.24 -12.25 -3.40
N VAL A 600 3.64 -11.47 -4.39
CA VAL A 600 3.67 -11.84 -5.80
C VAL A 600 4.73 -12.90 -6.09
N VAL A 601 5.90 -12.80 -5.45
CA VAL A 601 6.96 -13.82 -5.50
C VAL A 601 6.44 -15.19 -5.06
N SER A 602 5.64 -15.22 -3.99
CA SER A 602 5.01 -16.46 -3.49
C SER A 602 4.04 -17.07 -4.50
N ILE A 603 3.30 -16.24 -5.25
CA ILE A 603 2.41 -16.70 -6.34
C ILE A 603 3.23 -17.34 -7.46
N ILE A 604 4.31 -16.68 -7.90
CA ILE A 604 5.20 -17.22 -8.95
C ILE A 604 5.76 -18.59 -8.54
N ARG A 605 6.29 -18.71 -7.31
CA ARG A 605 6.82 -19.98 -6.79
C ARG A 605 5.77 -21.10 -6.79
N ASN A 606 4.53 -20.76 -6.41
CA ASN A 606 3.43 -21.73 -6.43
C ASN A 606 3.08 -22.19 -7.86
N VAL A 607 3.08 -21.27 -8.83
CA VAL A 607 2.83 -21.61 -10.26
C VAL A 607 3.95 -22.48 -10.82
N LEU A 608 5.23 -22.13 -10.56
CA LEU A 608 6.38 -22.94 -10.97
C LEU A 608 6.28 -24.38 -10.43
N ARG A 609 5.95 -24.53 -9.14
CA ARG A 609 5.76 -25.85 -8.52
C ARG A 609 4.60 -26.61 -9.15
N LYS A 610 3.44 -25.97 -9.34
CA LYS A 610 2.26 -26.61 -9.95
C LYS A 610 2.53 -27.08 -11.39
N LYS A 611 3.34 -26.34 -12.14
CA LYS A 611 3.71 -26.65 -13.54
C LYS A 611 4.95 -27.52 -13.67
N ASN A 612 5.56 -27.98 -12.57
CA ASN A 612 6.79 -28.76 -12.55
C ASN A 612 7.96 -28.12 -13.32
N ILE A 613 8.05 -26.79 -13.31
CA ILE A 613 9.16 -26.07 -13.94
C ILE A 613 10.36 -26.07 -12.96
N PRO A 614 11.54 -26.63 -13.33
CA PRO A 614 12.61 -26.98 -12.40
C PRO A 614 13.49 -25.79 -11.95
N ILE A 615 12.89 -24.64 -11.63
CA ILE A 615 13.61 -23.46 -11.12
C ILE A 615 13.58 -23.48 -9.59
N LYS A 616 14.71 -23.85 -8.98
CA LYS A 616 14.85 -23.90 -7.51
C LYS A 616 15.20 -22.52 -6.91
N ASN A 617 16.11 -21.79 -7.54
CA ASN A 617 16.66 -20.52 -7.05
C ASN A 617 16.14 -19.36 -7.89
N LEU A 618 14.86 -19.00 -7.72
CA LEU A 618 14.18 -17.97 -8.51
C LEU A 618 14.93 -16.62 -8.47
N GLU A 619 15.50 -16.28 -7.31
CA GLU A 619 16.27 -15.07 -7.07
C GLU A 619 17.51 -14.91 -7.98
N GLN A 620 18.02 -16.00 -8.57
CA GLN A 620 19.12 -15.94 -9.53
C GLN A 620 18.69 -15.49 -10.93
N TYR A 621 17.39 -15.53 -11.23
CA TYR A 621 16.81 -15.17 -12.52
C TYR A 621 15.92 -13.93 -12.45
N PHE A 622 15.40 -13.62 -11.27
CA PHE A 622 14.36 -12.63 -11.07
C PHE A 622 14.62 -11.81 -9.81
N SER A 623 14.62 -10.48 -9.96
CA SER A 623 14.50 -9.53 -8.86
C SER A 623 13.50 -8.44 -9.25
N PRO A 624 12.66 -7.96 -8.33
CA PRO A 624 11.86 -6.76 -8.55
C PRO A 624 12.68 -5.46 -8.41
N LEU A 625 13.98 -5.55 -8.10
CA LEU A 625 14.88 -4.39 -7.96
C LEU A 625 15.85 -4.23 -9.12
N THR A 626 15.97 -5.23 -9.99
CA THR A 626 16.92 -5.19 -11.12
C THR A 626 16.21 -5.58 -12.41
N LEU A 627 16.64 -4.98 -13.52
CA LEU A 627 16.14 -5.36 -14.85
C LEU A 627 16.56 -6.79 -15.20
N MET A 628 17.76 -7.16 -14.74
CA MET A 628 18.42 -8.42 -15.04
C MET A 628 19.41 -8.82 -13.93
N PRO A 629 19.62 -10.13 -13.70
CA PRO A 629 20.58 -10.62 -12.70
C PRO A 629 22.02 -10.18 -12.97
N TYR A 630 22.82 -10.01 -11.92
CA TYR A 630 24.23 -9.58 -12.04
C TYR A 630 25.14 -10.63 -12.69
N ASN A 631 24.82 -11.91 -12.52
CA ASN A 631 25.65 -13.01 -13.03
C ASN A 631 25.67 -13.11 -14.56
N ILE A 632 24.79 -12.40 -15.27
CA ILE A 632 24.81 -12.37 -16.73
C ILE A 632 26.06 -11.69 -17.26
N ALA A 633 26.66 -10.72 -16.54
CA ALA A 633 27.80 -9.96 -17.03
C ALA A 633 29.11 -10.46 -16.42
N GLY A 634 30.18 -10.43 -17.22
CA GLY A 634 31.55 -10.72 -16.80
C GLY A 634 32.15 -9.55 -16.00
N SER A 635 31.74 -8.32 -16.28
CA SER A 635 32.21 -7.10 -15.61
C SER A 635 31.06 -6.10 -15.36
N LEU A 636 31.29 -5.15 -14.46
CA LEU A 636 30.34 -4.03 -14.26
C LEU A 636 30.16 -3.20 -15.54
N GLU A 637 31.23 -2.97 -16.31
CA GLU A 637 31.13 -2.19 -17.54
C GLU A 637 30.20 -2.88 -18.56
N GLU A 638 30.34 -4.20 -18.73
CA GLU A 638 29.44 -4.98 -19.58
C GLU A 638 28.00 -4.91 -19.09
N TYR A 639 27.78 -4.99 -17.77
CA TYR A 639 26.45 -4.87 -17.18
C TYR A 639 25.82 -3.51 -17.49
N LEU A 640 26.54 -2.41 -17.28
CA LEU A 640 26.05 -1.06 -17.54
C LEU A 640 25.84 -0.78 -19.03
N LYS A 641 26.68 -1.34 -19.91
CA LYS A 641 26.46 -1.30 -21.38
C LYS A 641 25.10 -1.88 -21.76
N ILE A 642 24.66 -2.97 -21.12
CA ILE A 642 23.35 -3.54 -21.39
C ILE A 642 22.25 -2.54 -20.99
N TYR A 643 22.31 -1.97 -19.79
CA TYR A 643 21.32 -0.98 -19.33
C TYR A 643 21.30 0.30 -20.18
N HIS A 644 22.42 0.68 -20.79
CA HIS A 644 22.54 1.85 -21.65
C HIS A 644 21.99 1.60 -23.07
N SER A 645 21.83 0.33 -23.48
CA SER A 645 21.33 0.00 -24.81
C SER A 645 19.81 0.23 -24.94
N GLU A 646 19.37 0.67 -26.11
CA GLU A 646 17.93 0.75 -26.42
C GLU A 646 17.32 -0.66 -26.55
N PRO A 647 16.07 -0.88 -26.09
CA PRO A 647 15.17 0.09 -25.44
C PRO A 647 15.32 0.14 -23.91
N PHE A 648 16.32 -0.53 -23.32
CA PHE A 648 16.46 -0.59 -21.86
C PHE A 648 16.69 0.79 -21.26
N ARG A 649 17.40 1.69 -21.96
CA ARG A 649 17.64 3.08 -21.53
C ARG A 649 16.36 3.85 -21.19
N GLU A 650 15.26 3.60 -21.90
CA GLU A 650 13.95 4.21 -21.62
C GLU A 650 13.40 3.81 -20.23
N LEU A 651 13.74 2.63 -19.71
CA LEU A 651 13.30 2.18 -18.39
C LEU A 651 14.12 2.87 -17.29
N LYS A 652 13.46 3.71 -16.49
CA LYS A 652 14.06 4.42 -15.35
C LYS A 652 14.37 3.47 -14.19
N GLY A 653 15.35 3.83 -13.36
CA GLY A 653 15.78 3.07 -12.19
C GLY A 653 17.30 3.03 -12.08
N GLY A 654 17.80 2.96 -10.84
CA GLY A 654 19.23 2.83 -10.59
C GLY A 654 19.69 1.38 -10.40
N VAL A 655 21.01 1.22 -10.37
CA VAL A 655 21.69 -0.06 -10.18
C VAL A 655 22.26 -0.14 -8.76
N PHE A 656 21.81 -1.15 -8.00
CA PHE A 656 22.24 -1.38 -6.60
C PHE A 656 23.44 -2.31 -6.52
N LEU A 657 24.64 -1.74 -6.42
CA LEU A 657 25.91 -2.47 -6.38
C LEU A 657 26.25 -2.91 -4.96
N ARG A 658 26.68 -4.16 -4.83
CA ARG A 658 27.31 -4.69 -3.62
C ARG A 658 28.82 -4.53 -3.76
N VAL A 659 29.41 -3.80 -2.84
CA VAL A 659 30.84 -3.45 -2.87
C VAL A 659 31.50 -4.04 -1.63
N ASP A 660 32.62 -4.71 -1.81
CA ASP A 660 33.40 -5.18 -0.66
C ASP A 660 34.12 -3.99 0.01
N PRO A 661 33.74 -3.60 1.23
CA PRO A 661 34.33 -2.45 1.90
C PRO A 661 35.83 -2.61 2.19
N ILE A 662 36.37 -3.84 2.20
CA ILE A 662 37.78 -4.09 2.50
C ILE A 662 38.66 -3.73 1.29
N TYR A 663 38.16 -3.95 0.08
CA TYR A 663 38.92 -3.74 -1.16
C TYR A 663 38.54 -2.46 -1.89
N PHE A 664 37.47 -1.78 -1.47
CA PHE A 664 37.02 -0.54 -2.11
C PHE A 664 38.04 0.59 -1.92
N THR A 665 38.60 1.07 -3.02
CA THR A 665 39.59 2.16 -3.05
C THR A 665 39.05 3.43 -3.69
N LYS A 666 39.85 4.51 -3.63
CA LYS A 666 39.55 5.77 -4.32
C LYS A 666 39.59 5.59 -5.85
N ASP A 667 40.47 4.74 -6.38
CA ASP A 667 40.57 4.48 -7.82
C ASP A 667 39.34 3.71 -8.34
N ASP A 668 38.79 2.82 -7.51
CA ASP A 668 37.51 2.16 -7.81
C ASP A 668 36.37 3.19 -7.89
N LEU A 669 36.34 4.17 -6.98
CA LEU A 669 35.39 5.28 -7.06
C LEU A 669 35.54 6.05 -8.38
N VAL A 670 36.77 6.42 -8.78
CA VAL A 670 37.00 7.12 -10.06
C VAL A 670 36.45 6.30 -11.22
N THR A 671 36.76 5.00 -11.26
CA THR A 671 36.25 4.07 -12.28
C THR A 671 34.71 4.02 -12.31
N LEU A 672 34.07 3.98 -11.14
CA LEU A 672 32.60 4.01 -11.03
C LEU A 672 32.00 5.33 -11.53
N LEU A 673 32.65 6.46 -11.25
CA LEU A 673 32.22 7.77 -11.71
C LEU A 673 32.38 7.91 -13.23
N ASP A 674 33.46 7.39 -13.82
CA ASP A 674 33.65 7.33 -15.27
C ASP A 674 32.54 6.49 -15.94
N TYR A 675 32.22 5.33 -15.38
CA TYR A 675 31.12 4.51 -15.87
C TYR A 675 29.77 5.21 -15.72
N LEU A 676 29.53 5.93 -14.63
CA LEU A 676 28.32 6.73 -14.44
C LEU A 676 28.19 7.81 -15.53
N LEU A 677 29.26 8.55 -15.83
CA LEU A 677 29.21 9.61 -16.85
C LEU A 677 29.03 9.03 -18.26
N LYS A 678 29.63 7.86 -18.54
CA LYS A 678 29.58 7.15 -19.82
C LYS A 678 28.23 6.48 -20.09
N TYR A 679 27.66 5.80 -19.10
CA TYR A 679 26.43 5.00 -19.25
C TYR A 679 25.17 5.68 -18.71
N GLU A 680 25.34 6.77 -17.94
CA GLU A 680 24.27 7.64 -17.44
C GLU A 680 23.27 6.94 -16.52
N ARG A 681 23.64 5.78 -15.98
CA ARG A 681 22.78 5.00 -15.07
C ARG A 681 23.08 5.33 -13.61
N PRO A 682 22.08 5.75 -12.83
CA PRO A 682 22.25 5.97 -11.40
C PRO A 682 22.85 4.75 -10.69
N LEU A 683 23.83 4.98 -9.81
CA LEU A 683 24.51 3.93 -9.06
C LEU A 683 24.28 4.13 -7.55
N MET A 684 23.93 3.04 -6.87
CA MET A 684 23.83 2.99 -5.41
C MET A 684 24.75 1.92 -4.88
N LEU A 685 25.65 2.30 -3.98
CA LEU A 685 26.60 1.37 -3.39
C LEU A 685 26.10 0.89 -2.03
N SER A 686 26.32 -0.39 -1.76
CA SER A 686 26.18 -1.01 -0.44
C SER A 686 27.55 -1.54 0.01
N LEU A 687 28.20 -0.79 0.89
CA LEU A 687 29.34 -1.23 1.68
C LEU A 687 28.81 -1.90 2.96
N ASP A 688 28.71 -3.23 2.92
CA ASP A 688 28.16 -4.03 4.02
C ASP A 688 28.97 -3.84 5.31
N TYR A 689 28.33 -3.94 6.47
CA TYR A 689 29.03 -3.82 7.75
C TYR A 689 28.39 -4.62 8.87
N THR A 690 29.17 -4.78 9.94
CA THR A 690 28.75 -5.41 11.18
C THR A 690 28.88 -4.44 12.34
N TYR A 691 27.81 -4.25 13.11
CA TYR A 691 27.82 -3.46 14.34
C TYR A 691 27.98 -4.38 15.56
N CYS A 692 29.06 -4.22 16.34
CA CYS A 692 29.21 -4.99 17.56
C CYS A 692 28.42 -4.36 18.72
N PRO A 693 27.38 -5.01 19.27
CA PRO A 693 26.59 -4.41 20.35
C PRO A 693 27.35 -4.31 21.68
N ARG A 694 28.39 -5.14 21.89
CA ARG A 694 29.17 -5.18 23.14
C ARG A 694 30.15 -4.02 23.26
N CYS A 695 31.00 -3.82 22.24
CA CYS A 695 32.01 -2.76 22.26
C CYS A 695 31.70 -1.57 21.33
N ARG A 696 30.52 -1.58 20.67
CA ARG A 696 29.95 -0.48 19.88
C ARG A 696 30.83 -0.01 18.72
N ILE A 697 31.58 -0.92 18.12
CA ILE A 697 32.38 -0.64 16.91
C ILE A 697 31.66 -1.12 15.65
N ILE A 698 31.99 -0.49 14.53
CA ILE A 698 31.59 -0.91 13.19
C ILE A 698 32.77 -1.67 12.57
N LEU A 699 32.47 -2.78 11.92
CA LEU A 699 33.43 -3.63 11.22
C LEU A 699 33.05 -3.71 9.75
N ASP A 700 34.04 -3.64 8.87
CA ASP A 700 33.85 -3.79 7.42
C ASP A 700 33.42 -5.23 7.08
N GLY A 701 32.28 -5.39 6.39
CA GLY A 701 31.76 -6.69 6.00
C GLY A 701 31.00 -7.44 7.11
N PHE A 702 30.76 -8.74 6.89
CA PHE A 702 30.01 -9.60 7.81
C PHE A 702 30.93 -10.43 8.72
N HIS A 703 30.85 -10.18 10.03
CA HIS A 703 31.70 -10.82 11.04
C HIS A 703 30.90 -11.66 12.01
N GLN A 704 31.16 -12.97 12.10
CA GLN A 704 30.53 -13.84 13.10
C GLN A 704 30.99 -13.53 14.52
N PHE A 705 32.24 -13.07 14.68
CA PHE A 705 32.84 -12.68 15.95
C PHE A 705 33.45 -11.29 15.84
N CYS A 706 33.32 -10.48 16.89
CA CYS A 706 34.02 -9.20 16.95
C CYS A 706 35.52 -9.43 17.19
N PRO A 707 36.43 -8.95 16.31
CA PRO A 707 37.87 -9.14 16.50
C PRO A 707 38.42 -8.38 17.72
N LYS A 708 37.72 -7.34 18.18
CA LYS A 708 38.14 -6.52 19.33
C LYS A 708 37.75 -7.09 20.69
N CYS A 709 36.52 -7.60 20.83
CA CYS A 709 35.98 -8.04 22.12
C CYS A 709 35.56 -9.52 22.15
N LEU A 710 35.80 -10.24 21.05
CA LEU A 710 35.53 -11.67 20.85
C LEU A 710 34.07 -12.08 21.08
N ALA A 711 33.16 -11.11 21.17
CA ALA A 711 31.73 -11.39 21.29
C ALA A 711 31.21 -12.01 19.99
N MET A 712 30.41 -13.07 20.13
CA MET A 712 29.60 -13.59 19.04
C MET A 712 28.62 -12.49 18.59
N ILE A 713 28.57 -12.26 17.29
CA ILE A 713 27.70 -11.25 16.70
C ILE A 713 26.36 -11.89 16.31
N PRO A 714 25.22 -11.36 16.80
CA PRO A 714 23.93 -11.84 16.36
C PRO A 714 23.67 -11.44 14.90
N MET A 715 22.89 -12.24 14.17
CA MET A 715 22.59 -11.96 12.76
C MET A 715 21.92 -10.59 12.55
N GLY A 716 21.18 -10.10 13.55
CA GLY A 716 20.57 -8.76 13.56
C GLY A 716 21.55 -7.58 13.63
N ALA A 717 22.85 -7.84 13.77
CA ALA A 717 23.90 -6.83 13.79
C ALA A 717 24.64 -6.70 12.44
N HIS A 718 24.23 -7.44 11.39
CA HIS A 718 24.73 -7.27 10.02
C HIS A 718 23.82 -6.34 9.23
N PHE A 719 24.40 -5.35 8.56
CA PHE A 719 23.66 -4.30 7.87
C PHE A 719 24.06 -4.23 6.40
N SER A 720 23.05 -4.00 5.56
CA SER A 720 23.19 -3.84 4.11
C SER A 720 22.22 -2.79 3.60
N ARG A 721 22.55 -2.18 2.46
CA ARG A 721 21.70 -1.27 1.71
C ARG A 721 21.09 -2.01 0.52
N VAL A 722 20.16 -2.92 0.82
CA VAL A 722 19.41 -3.71 -0.18
C VAL A 722 18.43 -2.83 -0.97
N PHE A 723 17.78 -1.90 -0.25
CA PHE A 723 16.96 -0.82 -0.79
C PHE A 723 17.70 0.52 -0.60
N SER A 724 16.98 1.64 -0.45
CA SER A 724 17.57 2.98 -0.40
C SER A 724 18.40 3.27 0.86
N VAL A 725 18.27 2.50 1.95
CA VAL A 725 18.98 2.73 3.23
C VAL A 725 19.61 1.48 3.83
N TYR A 726 20.60 1.70 4.69
CA TYR A 726 21.18 0.65 5.53
C TYR A 726 20.20 0.20 6.63
N GLU A 727 19.98 -1.09 6.70
CA GLU A 727 19.18 -1.74 7.75
C GLU A 727 19.73 -3.13 8.09
N PRO A 728 19.35 -3.71 9.25
CA PRO A 728 19.70 -5.07 9.56
C PRO A 728 19.21 -6.01 8.45
N ILE A 729 20.10 -6.86 7.92
CA ILE A 729 19.76 -7.78 6.83
C ILE A 729 18.66 -8.79 7.22
N THR A 730 18.46 -9.00 8.53
CA THR A 730 17.37 -9.83 9.09
C THR A 730 15.99 -9.17 9.00
N TYR A 731 15.92 -7.86 8.77
CA TYR A 731 14.66 -7.14 8.60
C TYR A 731 14.16 -7.16 7.16
N VAL A 732 15.05 -7.44 6.22
CA VAL A 732 14.75 -7.67 4.81
C VAL A 732 14.17 -9.07 4.66
N HIS A 733 13.08 -9.21 3.90
CA HIS A 733 12.49 -10.51 3.61
C HIS A 733 13.51 -11.43 2.90
N SER A 734 13.51 -12.73 3.23
CA SER A 734 14.48 -13.73 2.74
C SER A 734 14.74 -13.66 1.24
N PHE A 735 13.69 -13.64 0.41
CA PHE A 735 13.83 -13.50 -1.05
C PHE A 735 14.77 -12.35 -1.50
N TYR A 736 14.56 -11.13 -1.01
CA TYR A 736 15.41 -9.99 -1.37
C TYR A 736 16.82 -10.12 -0.81
N ARG A 737 16.94 -10.68 0.40
CA ARG A 737 18.24 -10.95 1.02
C ARG A 737 19.03 -11.95 0.19
N ASP A 738 18.41 -13.06 -0.21
CA ASP A 738 19.07 -14.13 -0.93
C ASP A 738 19.43 -13.65 -2.36
N GLU A 739 18.57 -12.85 -3.00
CA GLU A 739 18.89 -12.16 -4.25
C GLU A 739 20.10 -11.22 -4.08
N TYR A 740 20.08 -10.35 -3.07
CA TYR A 740 21.19 -9.42 -2.79
C TYR A 740 22.52 -10.15 -2.53
N LEU A 741 22.49 -11.23 -1.74
CA LEU A 741 23.68 -12.03 -1.43
C LEU A 741 24.19 -12.82 -2.65
N SER A 742 23.33 -13.09 -3.64
CA SER A 742 23.71 -13.73 -4.89
C SER A 742 24.45 -12.80 -5.87
N ARG A 743 24.39 -11.47 -5.64
CA ARG A 743 25.10 -10.49 -6.47
C ARG A 743 26.61 -10.66 -6.28
N LYS A 744 27.36 -10.61 -7.38
CA LYS A 744 28.83 -10.56 -7.33
C LYS A 744 29.25 -9.30 -6.57
N ASN A 745 30.21 -9.42 -5.65
CA ASN A 745 30.91 -8.26 -5.12
C ASN A 745 31.70 -7.65 -6.27
N ILE A 746 31.53 -6.36 -6.48
CA ILE A 746 32.24 -5.59 -7.50
C ILE A 746 33.45 -4.92 -6.85
#